data_AF-A0A534ZA86-F1
#
_entry.id   AF-A0A534ZA86-F1
#
_cell.length_a   1.000
_cell.length_b   1.000
_cell.length_c   1.000
_cell.angle_alpha   90.00
_cell.angle_beta   90.00
_cell.angle_gamma   90.00
#
_symmetry.space_group_name_H-M   'P 1'
#
loop_
_entity.id
_entity.type
_entity.pdbx_description
1 polymer ?
#
loop_
_entity_poly.entity_id
_entity_poly.type
_entity_poly.pdbx_seq_one_letter_code
_entity_poly.pdbx_strand_id
1 'polypeptide(L)'
;MSRRLAVVAFIALAIAGSRPAGALVNPCQNAIGRAVVGYSKGRIKVISSCEDRRSKGTVPAATICRPQCSGGLTPQAPCRTDLDCPGGGTCQAVTDPATSSRLSGLQSRFTAMIVRGCPGSLPPIGPACDDSATTASTLAGCITAPVQDTDVEPINLDTLARTIYDSDAPITDTGLRKCQAAISRQTRNYLGRRMKAVKKCEDRRARAVIPGPCPDASADAAIETARLKMDAGIRKFCSEAQLASTMPELKFGIPCESYKLVTYKRGPMNENTIPVQDRLIRCVTDAAAGVVDRMIDIPYVDPEADFGSGVAVGDGSPTGAIFWTRLPDSTMGAFLDVVLGADFTGPLVGGTPVAVSANVGDDGAVKHEVTGLSPATVYSYRFRQGAKTSRIGRLVTPPAPSTPAPVRLGWSGDANAFFRPFSVLDQLRLPAVDAWLFIGDTIYGDDPRSSGLNAMTLQDYFAKYRENREDAALRDILATAGTYLQWDDHEVRNDFAGASPIWMISPRMTNGNKAFRVYNPIRESMTDPMQLYRSFRWGSLAEFFLIDDRQYRSPKYTCCNTAAESGFVLTDDDTTCHVSGEALAPSAACNTAMADSSRTILGAAQKAWLESGLMNSTATFKFIMNGPPITQLIFVPYDRWEAWPAERNEILDFITNNGINNVIWLSTDLHGIVISPERLEPSTSSTHLTPEIVAGAIGMDPIFRELPPSVVGLLPVIPSALTQVSEFDLDRFNVVTINVDPGAPAVARFDFLDRTGATIHSISFNAVP
;
A
#
# COMPACT_ATOMS: atom_id res chain seq x y z
N MET A 1 -29.13 -37.40 56.26
CA MET A 1 -28.08 -36.65 55.52
C MET A 1 -28.75 -36.02 54.30
N SER A 2 -29.40 -34.86 54.34
CA SER A 2 -28.94 -33.53 54.79
C SER A 2 -27.52 -33.21 54.29
N ARG A 3 -27.44 -32.20 53.40
CA ARG A 3 -26.24 -31.52 52.86
C ARG A 3 -25.44 -32.19 51.74
N ARG A 4 -26.01 -32.49 50.55
CA ARG A 4 -25.20 -32.67 49.30
C ARG A 4 -25.83 -32.23 47.96
N LEU A 5 -26.92 -31.44 47.96
CA LEU A 5 -27.49 -30.90 46.70
C LEU A 5 -27.43 -29.37 46.53
N ALA A 6 -26.91 -28.63 47.51
CA ALA A 6 -26.86 -27.15 47.45
C ALA A 6 -25.50 -26.55 47.05
N VAL A 7 -24.44 -27.36 46.87
CA VAL A 7 -23.08 -26.85 46.60
C VAL A 7 -22.69 -26.90 45.10
N VAL A 8 -23.40 -27.69 44.29
CA VAL A 8 -23.11 -27.77 42.83
C VAL A 8 -23.75 -26.62 42.04
N ALA A 9 -24.80 -25.98 42.57
CA ALA A 9 -25.45 -24.84 41.91
C ALA A 9 -24.75 -23.49 42.15
N PHE A 10 -23.87 -23.37 43.15
CA PHE A 10 -23.20 -22.11 43.49
C PHE A 10 -21.75 -21.99 42.94
N ILE A 11 -21.15 -23.09 42.48
CA ILE A 11 -19.80 -23.05 41.86
C ILE A 11 -19.86 -22.90 40.33
N ALA A 12 -20.98 -23.25 39.71
CA ALA A 12 -21.21 -23.02 38.27
C ALA A 12 -21.56 -21.56 37.91
N LEU A 13 -21.79 -20.69 38.89
CA LEU A 13 -22.07 -19.25 38.68
C LEU A 13 -20.87 -18.33 38.97
N ALA A 14 -19.71 -18.87 39.38
CA ALA A 14 -18.53 -18.07 39.73
C ALA A 14 -17.33 -18.24 38.77
N ILE A 15 -17.47 -19.05 37.70
CA ILE A 15 -16.49 -19.18 36.61
C ILE A 15 -17.18 -18.96 35.25
N ALA A 16 -18.18 -18.07 35.22
CA ALA A 16 -18.46 -17.30 34.03
C ALA A 16 -17.62 -16.03 34.18
N GLY A 17 -16.34 -16.10 33.79
CA GLY A 17 -15.56 -14.91 33.55
C GLY A 17 -16.43 -13.98 32.72
N SER A 18 -16.68 -12.79 33.26
CA SER A 18 -17.43 -11.74 32.60
C SER A 18 -16.91 -11.64 31.17
N ARG A 19 -17.70 -12.14 30.20
CA ARG A 19 -17.55 -11.70 28.83
C ARG A 19 -17.54 -10.18 28.93
N PRO A 20 -16.54 -9.47 28.39
CA PRO A 20 -16.60 -8.02 28.33
C PRO A 20 -17.97 -7.71 27.75
N ALA A 21 -18.76 -6.89 28.45
CA ALA A 21 -20.08 -6.49 27.99
C ALA A 21 -19.92 -6.05 26.55
N GLY A 22 -20.35 -6.91 25.62
CA GLY A 22 -20.00 -6.76 24.22
C GLY A 22 -20.46 -5.38 23.80
N ALA A 23 -19.54 -4.55 23.32
CA ALA A 23 -19.85 -3.21 22.86
C ALA A 23 -21.07 -3.31 21.94
N LEU A 24 -22.23 -2.87 22.45
CA LEU A 24 -23.44 -2.83 21.66
C LEU A 24 -23.17 -1.78 20.60
N VAL A 25 -23.00 -2.22 19.35
CA VAL A 25 -22.82 -1.31 18.21
C VAL A 25 -23.89 -0.23 18.33
N ASN A 26 -23.43 1.02 18.47
CA ASN A 26 -24.29 2.16 18.74
C ASN A 26 -25.47 2.14 17.74
N PRO A 27 -26.74 2.16 18.20
CA PRO A 27 -27.90 2.13 17.30
C PRO A 27 -27.84 3.20 16.20
N CYS A 28 -27.26 4.36 16.50
CA CYS A 28 -27.00 5.42 15.54
C CYS A 28 -25.95 5.01 14.49
N GLN A 29 -24.82 4.46 14.92
CA GLN A 29 -23.78 3.95 14.02
C GLN A 29 -24.31 2.88 13.05
N ASN A 30 -25.11 1.95 13.58
CA ASN A 30 -25.81 0.95 12.77
C ASN A 30 -26.78 1.57 11.77
N ALA A 31 -27.47 2.65 12.14
CA ALA A 31 -28.36 3.38 11.25
C ALA A 31 -27.58 4.11 10.15
N ILE A 32 -26.44 4.74 10.48
CA ILE A 32 -25.52 5.35 9.51
C ILE A 32 -25.07 4.30 8.49
N GLY A 33 -24.54 3.15 8.95
CA GLY A 33 -24.05 2.12 8.03
C GLY A 33 -25.15 1.55 7.12
N ARG A 34 -26.39 1.40 7.60
CA ARG A 34 -27.52 0.99 6.75
C ARG A 34 -27.91 2.08 5.76
N ALA A 35 -27.94 3.33 6.20
CA ALA A 35 -28.31 4.48 5.38
C ALA A 35 -27.29 4.69 4.26
N VAL A 36 -25.99 4.67 4.56
CA VAL A 36 -24.91 4.82 3.58
C VAL A 36 -25.01 3.74 2.52
N VAL A 37 -25.02 2.45 2.90
CA VAL A 37 -25.14 1.34 1.93
C VAL A 37 -26.42 1.45 1.09
N GLY A 38 -27.54 1.82 1.70
CA GLY A 38 -28.81 1.98 1.00
C GLY A 38 -28.80 3.14 0.01
N TYR A 39 -28.26 4.28 0.42
CA TYR A 39 -28.16 5.49 -0.38
C TYR A 39 -27.20 5.30 -1.55
N SER A 40 -26.00 4.76 -1.31
CA SER A 40 -25.01 4.50 -2.35
C SER A 40 -25.54 3.56 -3.44
N LYS A 41 -26.18 2.45 -3.05
CA LYS A 41 -26.83 1.50 -3.97
C LYS A 41 -27.99 2.14 -4.74
N GLY A 42 -28.79 2.95 -4.06
CA GLY A 42 -29.93 3.63 -4.67
C GLY A 42 -29.48 4.64 -5.72
N ARG A 43 -28.52 5.50 -5.36
CA ARG A 43 -28.02 6.60 -6.19
C ARG A 43 -27.40 6.07 -7.47
N ILE A 44 -26.44 5.15 -7.39
CA ILE A 44 -25.77 4.58 -8.57
C ILE A 44 -26.77 3.89 -9.51
N LYS A 45 -27.78 3.21 -8.95
CA LYS A 45 -28.84 2.57 -9.74
C LYS A 45 -29.74 3.58 -10.46
N VAL A 46 -30.09 4.69 -9.80
CA VAL A 46 -30.94 5.74 -10.39
C VAL A 46 -30.20 6.44 -11.53
N ILE A 47 -28.95 6.85 -11.31
CA ILE A 47 -28.11 7.47 -12.34
C ILE A 47 -27.97 6.53 -13.53
N SER A 48 -27.58 5.28 -13.27
CA SER A 48 -27.40 4.30 -14.33
C SER A 48 -28.67 3.99 -15.13
N SER A 49 -29.84 4.01 -14.48
CA SER A 49 -31.11 3.82 -15.18
C SER A 49 -31.45 4.99 -16.10
N CYS A 50 -30.96 6.20 -15.81
CA CYS A 50 -31.06 7.33 -16.72
C CYS A 50 -30.11 7.15 -17.90
N GLU A 51 -28.87 6.74 -17.65
CA GLU A 51 -27.87 6.46 -18.70
C GLU A 51 -28.30 5.32 -19.64
N ASP A 52 -28.89 4.26 -19.10
CA ASP A 52 -29.46 3.16 -19.90
C ASP A 52 -30.63 3.63 -20.80
N ARG A 53 -31.40 4.64 -20.39
CA ARG A 53 -32.46 5.24 -21.22
C ARG A 53 -31.87 6.17 -22.28
N ARG A 54 -30.86 6.95 -21.93
CA ARG A 54 -30.15 7.87 -22.81
C ARG A 54 -29.46 7.12 -23.95
N SER A 55 -28.70 6.08 -23.62
CA SER A 55 -28.04 5.19 -24.60
C SER A 55 -29.01 4.43 -25.52
N LYS A 56 -30.27 4.24 -25.11
CA LYS A 56 -31.33 3.66 -25.95
C LYS A 56 -32.09 4.70 -26.78
N GLY A 57 -31.81 5.99 -26.63
CA GLY A 57 -32.58 7.07 -27.25
C GLY A 57 -33.98 7.25 -26.68
N THR A 58 -34.26 6.70 -25.48
CA THR A 58 -35.56 6.86 -24.79
C THR A 58 -35.69 8.23 -24.11
N VAL A 59 -34.57 8.92 -23.90
CA VAL A 59 -34.50 10.34 -23.50
C VAL A 59 -33.49 11.06 -24.41
N PRO A 60 -33.57 12.40 -24.54
CA PRO A 60 -32.64 13.17 -25.37
C PRO A 60 -31.16 12.94 -25.01
N ALA A 61 -30.26 13.02 -26.00
CA ALA A 61 -28.82 12.89 -25.77
C ALA A 61 -28.28 13.97 -24.82
N ALA A 62 -28.85 15.18 -24.86
CA ALA A 62 -28.51 16.28 -23.96
C ALA A 62 -29.02 16.11 -22.51
N THR A 63 -29.72 15.01 -22.20
CA THR A 63 -30.18 14.73 -20.84
C THR A 63 -28.98 14.51 -19.90
N ILE A 64 -29.00 15.24 -18.78
CA ILE A 64 -28.01 15.19 -17.70
C ILE A 64 -28.56 14.24 -16.63
N CYS A 65 -27.90 13.10 -16.45
CA CYS A 65 -28.35 12.03 -15.55
C CYS A 65 -27.74 12.09 -14.14
N ARG A 66 -26.71 12.92 -13.96
CA ARG A 66 -26.01 13.20 -12.70
C ARG A 66 -25.52 14.65 -12.69
N PRO A 67 -25.35 15.30 -11.53
CA PRO A 67 -24.72 16.62 -11.48
C PRO A 67 -23.34 16.61 -12.15
N GLN A 68 -23.07 17.61 -12.99
CA GLN A 68 -21.80 17.68 -13.72
C GLN A 68 -21.44 19.11 -14.14
N CYS A 69 -20.15 19.41 -14.26
CA CYS A 69 -19.67 20.71 -14.71
C CYS A 69 -20.03 20.97 -16.18
N SER A 70 -20.42 22.21 -16.47
CA SER A 70 -20.55 22.75 -17.82
C SER A 70 -19.57 23.89 -18.04
N GLY A 71 -18.80 23.80 -19.13
CA GLY A 71 -17.64 24.68 -19.36
C GLY A 71 -16.51 24.41 -18.36
N GLY A 72 -15.59 25.38 -18.25
CA GLY A 72 -14.42 25.29 -17.37
C GLY A 72 -13.31 24.37 -17.89
N LEU A 73 -12.32 24.11 -17.04
CA LEU A 73 -11.16 23.26 -17.34
C LEU A 73 -11.51 21.77 -17.34
N THR A 74 -12.59 21.37 -16.65
CA THR A 74 -13.00 19.96 -16.51
C THR A 74 -14.49 19.76 -16.81
N PRO A 75 -14.91 19.85 -18.09
CA PRO A 75 -16.30 19.59 -18.48
C PRO A 75 -16.76 18.19 -18.08
N GLN A 76 -18.03 18.05 -17.71
CA GLN A 76 -18.66 16.79 -17.27
C GLN A 76 -18.09 16.17 -15.98
N ALA A 77 -17.12 16.83 -15.31
CA ALA A 77 -16.64 16.41 -14.01
C ALA A 77 -17.79 16.42 -12.97
N PRO A 78 -17.85 15.46 -12.03
CA PRO A 78 -18.83 15.49 -10.95
C PRO A 78 -18.71 16.78 -10.14
N CYS A 79 -19.84 17.38 -9.78
CA CYS A 79 -19.87 18.64 -9.05
C CYS A 79 -21.05 18.69 -8.09
N ARG A 80 -20.95 19.53 -7.07
CA ARG A 80 -22.05 19.88 -6.16
C ARG A 80 -22.39 21.36 -6.25
N THR A 81 -21.38 22.19 -6.46
CA THR A 81 -21.45 23.65 -6.53
C THR A 81 -20.58 24.13 -7.69
N ASP A 82 -20.74 25.40 -8.09
CA ASP A 82 -19.90 26.00 -9.14
C ASP A 82 -18.41 26.04 -8.74
N LEU A 83 -18.09 26.02 -7.43
CA LEU A 83 -16.72 25.95 -6.94
C LEU A 83 -16.02 24.63 -7.28
N ASP A 84 -16.79 23.58 -7.55
CA ASP A 84 -16.26 22.28 -7.97
C ASP A 84 -15.87 22.28 -9.46
N CYS A 85 -16.15 23.37 -10.19
CA CYS A 85 -15.93 23.50 -11.63
C CYS A 85 -14.83 24.53 -11.95
N PRO A 86 -13.54 24.13 -11.99
CA PRO A 86 -12.43 25.04 -12.22
C PRO A 86 -12.53 25.76 -13.58
N GLY A 87 -11.98 26.96 -13.67
CA GLY A 87 -11.97 27.76 -14.91
C GLY A 87 -13.28 28.46 -15.25
N GLY A 88 -14.13 28.76 -14.25
CA GLY A 88 -15.40 29.46 -14.45
C GLY A 88 -16.53 28.59 -15.01
N GLY A 89 -16.45 27.27 -14.80
CA GLY A 89 -17.55 26.37 -15.13
C GLY A 89 -18.72 26.49 -14.16
N THR A 90 -19.88 25.99 -14.54
CA THR A 90 -21.07 25.94 -13.66
C THR A 90 -21.54 24.50 -13.45
N CYS A 91 -21.98 24.19 -12.24
CA CYS A 91 -22.46 22.87 -11.88
C CYS A 91 -23.93 22.70 -12.32
N GLN A 92 -24.14 21.87 -13.33
CA GLN A 92 -25.49 21.62 -13.86
C GLN A 92 -26.21 20.53 -13.10
N ALA A 93 -27.48 20.77 -12.79
CA ALA A 93 -28.35 19.80 -12.15
C ALA A 93 -28.84 18.71 -13.13
N VAL A 94 -29.37 17.61 -12.57
CA VAL A 94 -30.03 16.53 -13.32
C VAL A 94 -31.25 17.07 -14.06
N THR A 95 -31.29 16.93 -15.39
CA THR A 95 -32.36 17.49 -16.23
C THR A 95 -33.51 16.53 -16.49
N ASP A 96 -33.35 15.22 -16.26
CA ASP A 96 -34.46 14.26 -16.33
C ASP A 96 -35.32 14.33 -15.05
N PRO A 97 -36.60 14.77 -15.11
CA PRO A 97 -37.42 15.02 -13.92
C PRO A 97 -37.66 13.75 -13.08
N ALA A 98 -37.79 12.59 -13.73
CA ALA A 98 -37.98 11.32 -13.05
C ALA A 98 -36.73 10.91 -12.24
N THR A 99 -35.54 11.13 -12.80
CA THR A 99 -34.25 10.87 -12.13
C THR A 99 -34.04 11.84 -10.99
N SER A 100 -34.26 13.14 -11.23
CA SER A 100 -34.17 14.19 -10.20
C SER A 100 -35.10 13.90 -9.01
N SER A 101 -36.37 13.58 -9.26
CA SER A 101 -37.33 13.21 -8.22
C SER A 101 -36.90 11.98 -7.41
N ARG A 102 -36.35 10.95 -8.07
CA ARG A 102 -35.86 9.74 -7.41
C ARG A 102 -34.62 10.00 -6.55
N LEU A 103 -33.68 10.83 -7.01
CA LEU A 103 -32.50 11.21 -6.25
C LEU A 103 -32.88 12.01 -4.99
N SER A 104 -33.77 12.99 -5.13
CA SER A 104 -34.32 13.74 -3.98
C SER A 104 -35.06 12.83 -3.00
N GLY A 105 -35.84 11.87 -3.50
CA GLY A 105 -36.49 10.87 -2.66
C GLY A 105 -35.52 9.96 -1.90
N LEU A 106 -34.39 9.59 -2.52
CA LEU A 106 -33.32 8.84 -1.85
C LEU A 106 -32.64 9.67 -0.76
N GLN A 107 -32.36 10.95 -1.05
CA GLN A 107 -31.79 11.89 -0.08
C GLN A 107 -32.69 12.02 1.16
N SER A 108 -33.99 12.26 0.95
CA SER A 108 -34.94 12.39 2.06
C SER A 108 -35.04 11.11 2.89
N ARG A 109 -35.03 9.93 2.24
CA ARG A 109 -35.02 8.63 2.94
C ARG A 109 -33.74 8.39 3.74
N PHE A 110 -32.59 8.77 3.19
CA PHE A 110 -31.30 8.70 3.87
C PHE A 110 -31.35 9.57 5.13
N THR A 111 -31.67 10.86 4.98
CA THR A 111 -31.75 11.81 6.10
C THR A 111 -32.72 11.33 7.18
N ALA A 112 -33.92 10.87 6.79
CA ALA A 112 -34.90 10.35 7.74
C ALA A 112 -34.41 9.11 8.50
N MET A 113 -33.65 8.21 7.83
CA MET A 113 -33.06 7.03 8.48
C MET A 113 -32.01 7.41 9.52
N ILE A 114 -31.15 8.39 9.20
CA ILE A 114 -30.15 8.91 10.13
C ILE A 114 -30.84 9.58 11.31
N VAL A 115 -31.73 10.56 11.07
CA VAL A 115 -32.43 11.29 12.15
C VAL A 115 -33.20 10.35 13.08
N ARG A 116 -33.85 9.30 12.53
CA ARG A 116 -34.54 8.30 13.34
C ARG A 116 -33.58 7.42 14.14
N GLY A 117 -32.43 7.06 13.58
CA GLY A 117 -31.44 6.22 14.24
C GLY A 117 -30.53 6.97 15.22
N CYS A 118 -30.40 8.28 15.03
CA CYS A 118 -29.50 9.20 15.73
C CYS A 118 -30.32 10.37 16.30
N PRO A 119 -31.01 10.19 17.43
CA PRO A 119 -31.86 11.24 18.01
C PRO A 119 -31.08 12.42 18.61
N GLY A 120 -29.75 12.33 18.70
CA GLY A 120 -28.85 13.39 19.17
C GLY A 120 -27.83 13.81 18.10
N SER A 121 -26.70 14.39 18.52
CA SER A 121 -25.58 14.66 17.62
C SER A 121 -25.08 13.36 16.97
N LEU A 122 -24.55 13.47 15.75
CA LEU A 122 -23.86 12.31 15.16
C LEU A 122 -22.70 11.90 16.08
N PRO A 123 -22.44 10.59 16.25
CA PRO A 123 -21.19 10.13 16.83
C PRO A 123 -20.03 10.59 15.95
N PRO A 124 -18.78 10.49 16.42
CA PRO A 124 -17.63 10.60 15.52
C PRO A 124 -17.85 9.70 14.30
N ILE A 125 -17.44 10.19 13.14
CA ILE A 125 -17.59 9.51 11.85
C ILE A 125 -16.20 9.22 11.31
N GLY A 126 -16.09 8.24 10.40
CA GLY A 126 -14.81 7.86 9.84
C GLY A 126 -14.13 9.00 9.07
N PRO A 127 -12.82 8.85 8.80
CA PRO A 127 -11.96 9.90 8.23
C PRO A 127 -12.43 10.38 6.85
N ALA A 128 -13.19 9.57 6.11
CA ALA A 128 -13.77 9.96 4.82
C ALA A 128 -14.65 11.24 4.83
N CYS A 129 -15.01 11.75 6.01
CA CYS A 129 -15.76 13.00 6.21
C CYS A 129 -15.09 14.00 7.18
N ASP A 130 -13.84 13.80 7.61
CA ASP A 130 -13.00 14.71 8.44
C ASP A 130 -13.73 15.52 9.52
N ASP A 131 -14.63 14.88 10.29
CA ASP A 131 -15.51 15.51 11.29
C ASP A 131 -16.39 16.68 10.80
N SER A 132 -16.35 17.02 9.51
CA SER A 132 -17.11 18.12 8.88
C SER A 132 -18.62 17.87 8.87
N ALA A 133 -19.03 16.61 9.02
CA ALA A 133 -20.43 16.23 9.04
C ALA A 133 -20.97 16.01 10.46
N THR A 134 -21.52 17.08 11.05
CA THR A 134 -22.12 17.06 12.40
C THR A 134 -23.63 16.75 12.40
N THR A 135 -24.28 16.78 11.23
CA THR A 135 -25.72 16.52 11.03
C THR A 135 -26.00 15.51 9.94
N ALA A 136 -27.21 14.94 9.91
CA ALA A 136 -27.65 14.05 8.83
C ALA A 136 -27.57 14.69 7.43
N SER A 137 -27.78 16.01 7.34
CA SER A 137 -27.73 16.77 6.09
C SER A 137 -26.30 16.95 5.58
N THR A 138 -25.39 17.35 6.48
CA THR A 138 -23.96 17.52 6.17
C THR A 138 -23.31 16.18 5.83
N LEU A 139 -23.73 15.08 6.48
CA LEU A 139 -23.27 13.72 6.18
C LEU A 139 -23.67 13.27 4.77
N ALA A 140 -24.91 13.52 4.37
CA ALA A 140 -25.36 13.23 3.02
C ALA A 140 -24.58 14.05 1.98
N GLY A 141 -24.22 15.28 2.32
CA GLY A 141 -23.36 16.14 1.51
C GLY A 141 -21.94 15.61 1.35
N CYS A 142 -21.33 15.09 2.42
CA CYS A 142 -20.01 14.45 2.39
C CYS A 142 -19.98 13.24 1.43
N ILE A 143 -20.98 12.34 1.54
CA ILE A 143 -21.07 11.12 0.72
C ILE A 143 -21.05 11.41 -0.79
N THR A 144 -21.63 12.53 -1.19
CA THR A 144 -21.74 12.94 -2.60
C THR A 144 -20.71 13.98 -3.02
N ALA A 145 -19.87 14.47 -2.11
CA ALA A 145 -18.88 15.49 -2.44
C ALA A 145 -17.81 14.88 -3.37
N PRO A 146 -17.49 15.52 -4.50
CA PRO A 146 -16.19 15.32 -5.14
C PRO A 146 -15.13 15.72 -4.12
N VAL A 147 -14.18 14.82 -3.84
CA VAL A 147 -12.99 15.18 -3.06
C VAL A 147 -12.14 16.02 -4.00
N GLN A 148 -11.90 17.28 -3.67
CA GLN A 148 -10.93 18.06 -4.43
C GLN A 148 -9.55 17.60 -4.01
N ASP A 149 -8.99 16.73 -4.82
CA ASP A 149 -7.58 16.42 -4.80
C ASP A 149 -7.05 16.79 -6.18
N THR A 150 -6.01 17.62 -6.20
CA THR A 150 -5.49 18.25 -7.42
C THR A 150 -4.71 17.27 -8.28
N ASP A 151 -4.28 16.11 -7.74
CA ASP A 151 -3.44 15.16 -8.47
C ASP A 151 -3.86 13.68 -8.31
N VAL A 152 -4.74 13.32 -7.36
CA VAL A 152 -5.40 11.99 -7.31
C VAL A 152 -6.90 12.14 -7.51
N GLU A 153 -7.44 11.63 -8.62
CA GLU A 153 -8.85 11.87 -8.93
C GLU A 153 -9.83 11.39 -7.83
N PRO A 154 -10.89 12.17 -7.53
CA PRO A 154 -11.86 11.82 -6.49
C PRO A 154 -12.58 10.50 -6.73
N ILE A 155 -12.37 9.54 -5.83
CA ILE A 155 -13.13 8.29 -5.82
C ILE A 155 -14.45 8.50 -5.06
N ASN A 156 -15.54 8.68 -5.80
CA ASN A 156 -16.91 8.69 -5.26
C ASN A 156 -17.91 8.02 -6.22
N LEU A 157 -19.17 7.91 -5.79
CA LEU A 157 -20.23 7.25 -6.56
C LEU A 157 -20.51 7.90 -7.92
N ASP A 158 -20.42 9.22 -8.00
CA ASP A 158 -20.71 9.97 -9.22
C ASP A 158 -19.54 9.90 -10.21
N THR A 159 -18.29 9.88 -9.71
CA THR A 159 -17.10 9.53 -10.51
C THR A 159 -17.22 8.11 -11.04
N LEU A 160 -17.52 7.12 -10.20
CA LEU A 160 -17.71 5.74 -10.66
C LEU A 160 -18.82 5.62 -11.71
N ALA A 161 -19.90 6.40 -11.56
CA ALA A 161 -20.98 6.43 -12.55
C ALA A 161 -20.51 6.97 -13.92
N ARG A 162 -19.63 7.98 -13.92
CA ARG A 162 -18.95 8.51 -15.12
C ARG A 162 -18.00 7.47 -15.71
N THR A 163 -17.25 6.76 -14.88
CA THR A 163 -16.26 5.76 -15.31
C THR A 163 -16.90 4.56 -16.03
N ILE A 164 -18.10 4.12 -15.61
CA ILE A 164 -18.74 2.89 -16.13
C ILE A 164 -19.75 3.14 -17.27
N TYR A 165 -19.91 4.39 -17.72
CA TYR A 165 -20.76 4.76 -18.86
C TYR A 165 -20.08 5.79 -19.75
N ASP A 166 -19.95 5.46 -21.02
CA ASP A 166 -19.66 6.39 -22.09
C ASP A 166 -20.95 7.14 -22.48
N SER A 167 -20.96 8.45 -22.27
CA SER A 167 -22.08 9.33 -22.62
C SER A 167 -22.22 9.57 -24.12
N ASP A 168 -21.14 9.35 -24.86
CA ASP A 168 -21.00 9.71 -26.27
C ASP A 168 -21.12 8.46 -27.17
N ALA A 169 -21.25 7.27 -26.57
CA ALA A 169 -21.41 6.01 -27.26
C ALA A 169 -22.57 6.04 -28.29
N PRO A 170 -22.36 5.54 -29.53
CA PRO A 170 -23.37 5.63 -30.58
C PRO A 170 -24.67 4.88 -30.21
N ILE A 171 -25.78 5.62 -30.19
CA ILE A 171 -27.11 5.07 -29.89
C ILE A 171 -27.53 4.02 -30.93
N THR A 172 -26.96 4.01 -32.14
CA THR A 172 -27.31 3.08 -33.21
C THR A 172 -26.66 1.69 -33.08
N ASP A 173 -25.57 1.55 -32.31
CA ASP A 173 -24.87 0.28 -32.17
C ASP A 173 -25.47 -0.57 -31.05
N THR A 174 -26.09 -1.71 -31.40
CA THR A 174 -26.72 -2.59 -30.42
C THR A 174 -25.70 -3.43 -29.62
N GLY A 175 -24.54 -3.72 -30.20
CA GLY A 175 -23.46 -4.44 -29.54
C GLY A 175 -22.82 -3.59 -28.45
N LEU A 176 -22.41 -2.36 -28.77
CA LEU A 176 -21.81 -1.43 -27.80
C LEU A 176 -22.77 -1.11 -26.66
N ARG A 177 -24.06 -0.88 -26.95
CA ARG A 177 -25.08 -0.67 -25.91
C ARG A 177 -25.20 -1.87 -24.97
N LYS A 178 -25.11 -3.10 -25.49
CA LYS A 178 -25.15 -4.32 -24.66
C LYS A 178 -23.90 -4.46 -23.79
N CYS A 179 -22.72 -4.16 -24.35
CA CYS A 179 -21.46 -4.15 -23.61
C CYS A 179 -21.47 -3.11 -22.48
N GLN A 180 -21.77 -1.85 -22.80
CA GLN A 180 -21.90 -0.76 -21.82
C GLN A 180 -22.91 -1.09 -20.70
N ALA A 181 -24.10 -1.56 -21.06
CA ALA A 181 -25.10 -1.97 -20.09
C ALA A 181 -24.64 -3.17 -19.23
N ALA A 182 -23.77 -4.04 -19.75
CA ALA A 182 -23.18 -5.13 -19.00
C ALA A 182 -22.13 -4.60 -18.01
N ILE A 183 -21.17 -3.79 -18.45
CA ILE A 183 -20.15 -3.16 -17.60
C ILE A 183 -20.82 -2.48 -16.42
N SER A 184 -21.73 -1.55 -16.70
CA SER A 184 -22.38 -0.80 -15.64
C SER A 184 -23.21 -1.68 -14.71
N ARG A 185 -23.98 -2.64 -15.26
CA ARG A 185 -24.76 -3.57 -14.42
C ARG A 185 -23.88 -4.43 -13.53
N GLN A 186 -22.77 -4.97 -14.06
CA GLN A 186 -21.90 -5.87 -13.30
C GLN A 186 -21.08 -5.11 -12.26
N THR A 187 -20.57 -3.92 -12.57
CA THR A 187 -19.87 -3.07 -11.59
C THR A 187 -20.80 -2.67 -10.45
N ARG A 188 -22.06 -2.28 -10.73
CA ARG A 188 -23.06 -2.04 -9.68
C ARG A 188 -23.33 -3.25 -8.79
N ASN A 189 -23.41 -4.44 -9.40
CA ASN A 189 -23.63 -5.68 -8.66
C ASN A 189 -22.43 -6.01 -7.77
N TYR A 190 -21.21 -5.84 -8.27
CA TYR A 190 -19.96 -6.02 -7.53
C TYR A 190 -19.89 -5.06 -6.35
N LEU A 191 -20.02 -3.75 -6.59
CA LEU A 191 -20.08 -2.72 -5.56
C LEU A 191 -21.09 -3.09 -4.47
N GLY A 192 -22.30 -3.47 -4.87
CA GLY A 192 -23.34 -3.82 -3.92
C GLY A 192 -23.07 -5.08 -3.08
N ARG A 193 -22.32 -6.04 -3.62
CA ARG A 193 -21.90 -7.26 -2.91
C ARG A 193 -20.70 -6.99 -2.01
N ARG A 194 -19.70 -6.25 -2.48
CA ARG A 194 -18.54 -5.81 -1.67
C ARG A 194 -19.01 -4.99 -0.47
N MET A 195 -19.85 -3.96 -0.66
CA MET A 195 -20.43 -3.19 0.46
C MET A 195 -21.12 -4.09 1.49
N LYS A 196 -21.85 -5.13 1.05
CA LYS A 196 -22.52 -6.05 1.97
C LYS A 196 -21.51 -6.92 2.73
N ALA A 197 -20.48 -7.40 2.07
CA ALA A 197 -19.44 -8.24 2.65
C ALA A 197 -18.63 -7.46 3.71
N VAL A 198 -18.09 -6.29 3.33
CA VAL A 198 -17.29 -5.45 4.22
C VAL A 198 -18.14 -4.94 5.38
N LYS A 199 -19.35 -4.40 5.14
CA LYS A 199 -20.25 -4.00 6.23
C LYS A 199 -20.57 -5.13 7.21
N LYS A 200 -20.80 -6.35 6.71
CA LYS A 200 -21.08 -7.51 7.58
C LYS A 200 -19.85 -7.84 8.45
N CYS A 201 -18.65 -7.72 7.89
CA CYS A 201 -17.42 -7.86 8.64
C CYS A 201 -17.33 -6.75 9.71
N GLU A 202 -17.53 -5.50 9.33
CA GLU A 202 -17.45 -4.35 10.23
C GLU A 202 -18.45 -4.43 11.38
N ASP A 203 -19.68 -4.86 11.08
CA ASP A 203 -20.69 -5.13 12.09
C ASP A 203 -20.24 -6.22 13.09
N ARG A 204 -19.47 -7.22 12.65
CA ARG A 204 -18.90 -8.25 13.52
C ARG A 204 -17.72 -7.69 14.33
N ARG A 205 -16.85 -6.90 13.72
CA ARG A 205 -15.74 -6.20 14.38
C ARG A 205 -16.24 -5.29 15.50
N ALA A 206 -17.22 -4.44 15.19
CA ALA A 206 -17.83 -3.52 16.16
C ALA A 206 -18.58 -4.24 17.30
N ARG A 207 -18.98 -5.51 17.13
CA ARG A 207 -19.52 -6.39 18.19
C ARG A 207 -18.45 -7.21 18.92
N ALA A 208 -17.17 -6.98 18.65
CA ALA A 208 -16.03 -7.77 19.13
C ALA A 208 -16.16 -9.28 18.83
N VAL A 209 -16.85 -9.65 17.74
CA VAL A 209 -16.96 -11.05 17.28
C VAL A 209 -15.67 -11.49 16.57
N ILE A 210 -14.97 -10.53 15.96
CA ILE A 210 -13.65 -10.72 15.36
C ILE A 210 -12.70 -9.66 15.94
N PRO A 211 -11.43 -10.00 16.20
CA PRO A 211 -10.45 -9.08 16.79
C PRO A 211 -9.75 -8.19 15.76
N GLY A 212 -9.79 -8.58 14.48
CA GLY A 212 -9.07 -7.92 13.39
C GLY A 212 -9.91 -6.95 12.56
N PRO A 213 -9.26 -6.14 11.73
CA PRO A 213 -9.90 -5.23 10.77
C PRO A 213 -10.61 -6.00 9.65
N CYS A 214 -11.39 -5.26 8.86
CA CYS A 214 -12.11 -5.79 7.72
C CYS A 214 -11.49 -5.34 6.39
N PRO A 215 -11.58 -6.17 5.32
CA PRO A 215 -12.24 -7.47 5.27
C PRO A 215 -11.53 -8.55 6.12
N ASP A 216 -12.29 -9.53 6.62
CA ASP A 216 -11.78 -10.79 7.14
C ASP A 216 -11.79 -11.85 6.04
N ALA A 217 -11.18 -13.02 6.26
CA ALA A 217 -11.10 -14.08 5.24
C ALA A 217 -12.48 -14.48 4.66
N SER A 218 -13.55 -14.41 5.47
CA SER A 218 -14.91 -14.69 5.00
C SER A 218 -15.46 -13.57 4.10
N ALA A 219 -15.22 -12.30 4.45
CA ALA A 219 -15.60 -11.18 3.61
C ALA A 219 -14.82 -11.20 2.30
N ASP A 220 -13.51 -11.47 2.36
CA ASP A 220 -12.62 -11.53 1.22
C ASP A 220 -13.04 -12.60 0.20
N ALA A 221 -13.29 -13.84 0.65
CA ALA A 221 -13.82 -14.90 -0.22
C ALA A 221 -15.16 -14.53 -0.90
N ALA A 222 -16.00 -13.75 -0.21
CA ALA A 222 -17.27 -13.27 -0.77
C ALA A 222 -17.07 -12.13 -1.79
N ILE A 223 -16.06 -11.28 -1.57
CA ILE A 223 -15.64 -10.22 -2.49
C ILE A 223 -15.07 -10.86 -3.76
N GLU A 224 -14.19 -11.85 -3.63
CA GLU A 224 -13.59 -12.52 -4.78
C GLU A 224 -14.64 -13.26 -5.61
N THR A 225 -15.57 -13.96 -4.95
CA THR A 225 -16.74 -14.55 -5.63
C THR A 225 -17.57 -13.51 -6.38
N ALA A 226 -17.67 -12.28 -5.87
CA ALA A 226 -18.38 -11.20 -6.54
C ALA A 226 -17.58 -10.66 -7.75
N ARG A 227 -16.25 -10.54 -7.62
CA ARG A 227 -15.33 -10.11 -8.68
C ARG A 227 -15.37 -11.08 -9.87
N LEU A 228 -15.22 -12.37 -9.62
CA LEU A 228 -15.29 -13.42 -10.65
C LEU A 228 -16.63 -13.41 -11.42
N LYS A 229 -17.74 -13.12 -10.73
CA LYS A 229 -19.06 -12.97 -11.38
C LYS A 229 -19.19 -11.70 -12.21
N MET A 230 -18.54 -10.61 -11.79
CA MET A 230 -18.48 -9.38 -12.57
C MET A 230 -17.66 -9.57 -13.83
N ASP A 231 -16.45 -10.12 -13.71
CA ASP A 231 -15.55 -10.47 -14.82
C ASP A 231 -16.31 -11.30 -15.88
N ALA A 232 -16.82 -12.48 -15.50
CA ALA A 232 -17.54 -13.36 -16.42
C ALA A 232 -18.78 -12.66 -17.04
N GLY A 233 -19.41 -11.77 -16.29
CA GLY A 233 -20.56 -10.99 -16.75
C GLY A 233 -20.21 -9.90 -17.75
N ILE A 234 -19.01 -9.33 -17.70
CA ILE A 234 -18.50 -8.34 -18.66
C ILE A 234 -18.02 -9.05 -19.92
N ARG A 235 -17.16 -10.06 -19.79
CA ARG A 235 -16.63 -10.84 -20.93
C ARG A 235 -17.71 -11.48 -21.80
N LYS A 236 -18.86 -11.82 -21.21
CA LYS A 236 -20.00 -12.37 -21.95
C LYS A 236 -20.59 -11.41 -22.99
N PHE A 237 -20.49 -10.10 -22.77
CA PHE A 237 -21.19 -9.08 -23.59
C PHE A 237 -20.26 -8.06 -24.24
N CYS A 238 -18.98 -8.06 -23.89
CA CYS A 238 -17.96 -7.19 -24.44
C CYS A 238 -16.91 -8.04 -25.14
N SER A 239 -16.58 -7.70 -26.40
CA SER A 239 -15.44 -8.26 -27.14
C SER A 239 -14.24 -7.30 -27.11
N GLU A 240 -13.04 -7.80 -27.41
CA GLU A 240 -11.85 -6.95 -27.54
C GLU A 240 -12.07 -5.84 -28.58
N ALA A 241 -12.66 -6.15 -29.74
CA ALA A 241 -12.94 -5.13 -30.77
C ALA A 241 -13.92 -4.03 -30.33
N GLN A 242 -14.79 -4.29 -29.36
CA GLN A 242 -15.73 -3.29 -28.84
C GLN A 242 -15.07 -2.33 -27.83
N LEU A 243 -13.93 -2.73 -27.26
CA LEU A 243 -13.21 -1.98 -26.23
C LEU A 243 -11.87 -1.43 -26.73
N ALA A 244 -11.24 -2.13 -27.67
CA ALA A 244 -10.07 -1.68 -28.41
C ALA A 244 -10.46 -0.58 -29.39
N SER A 245 -9.49 0.27 -29.72
CA SER A 245 -9.63 1.53 -30.46
C SER A 245 -10.00 1.39 -31.94
N THR A 246 -10.99 0.55 -32.25
CA THR A 246 -11.64 0.42 -33.54
C THR A 246 -12.99 1.12 -33.47
N MET A 247 -13.16 2.19 -34.26
CA MET A 247 -14.41 2.96 -34.24
C MET A 247 -15.61 2.12 -34.73
N PRO A 248 -16.77 2.20 -34.05
CA PRO A 248 -17.02 2.94 -32.81
C PRO A 248 -16.50 2.24 -31.54
N GLU A 249 -15.84 2.98 -30.64
CA GLU A 249 -15.29 2.51 -29.36
C GLU A 249 -16.14 2.99 -28.16
N LEU A 250 -16.00 2.34 -27.00
CA LEU A 250 -16.46 2.89 -25.71
C LEU A 250 -15.32 3.66 -25.04
N LYS A 251 -15.56 4.92 -24.70
CA LYS A 251 -14.66 5.76 -23.91
C LYS A 251 -15.04 5.71 -22.44
N PHE A 252 -14.22 5.07 -21.63
CA PHE A 252 -14.42 5.00 -20.20
C PHE A 252 -13.72 6.17 -19.54
N GLY A 253 -14.49 7.11 -19.00
CA GLY A 253 -13.94 8.26 -18.29
C GLY A 253 -12.92 7.87 -17.21
N ILE A 254 -12.14 8.85 -16.78
CA ILE A 254 -11.10 8.72 -15.77
C ILE A 254 -11.66 8.06 -14.47
N PRO A 255 -10.93 7.12 -13.81
CA PRO A 255 -9.56 6.68 -14.06
C PRO A 255 -9.36 5.63 -15.16
N CYS A 256 -10.43 5.09 -15.78
CA CYS A 256 -10.24 3.98 -16.72
C CYS A 256 -9.62 4.41 -18.06
N GLU A 257 -9.77 5.67 -18.45
CA GLU A 257 -9.13 6.25 -19.64
C GLU A 257 -7.59 6.38 -19.48
N SER A 258 -7.12 6.63 -18.26
CA SER A 258 -5.69 6.70 -17.90
C SER A 258 -5.09 5.34 -17.54
N TYR A 259 -5.91 4.33 -17.28
CA TYR A 259 -5.51 2.95 -17.01
C TYR A 259 -4.94 2.30 -18.29
N LYS A 260 -3.65 2.49 -18.53
CA LYS A 260 -2.98 1.96 -19.74
C LYS A 260 -2.42 0.56 -19.52
N LEU A 261 -2.20 0.13 -18.28
CA LEU A 261 -1.64 -1.17 -17.87
C LEU A 261 -0.60 -1.68 -18.88
N VAL A 262 0.63 -1.21 -18.71
CA VAL A 262 1.77 -1.73 -19.44
C VAL A 262 2.35 -2.88 -18.63
N THR A 263 1.89 -4.09 -18.97
CA THR A 263 2.53 -5.32 -18.49
C THR A 263 3.21 -6.04 -19.62
N TYR A 264 4.33 -6.66 -19.31
CA TYR A 264 5.09 -7.54 -20.16
C TYR A 264 5.35 -8.86 -19.44
N LYS A 265 5.17 -9.96 -20.17
CA LYS A 265 5.66 -11.28 -19.80
C LYS A 265 6.37 -11.90 -20.99
N ARG A 266 7.61 -12.32 -20.82
CA ARG A 266 8.39 -12.95 -21.89
C ARG A 266 7.79 -14.30 -22.29
N GLY A 267 7.46 -14.47 -23.58
CA GLY A 267 6.89 -15.69 -24.16
C GLY A 267 6.96 -15.69 -25.71
N PRO A 268 6.51 -16.78 -26.38
CA PRO A 268 6.58 -16.91 -27.85
C PRO A 268 5.75 -15.87 -28.61
N MET A 269 4.79 -15.23 -27.94
CA MET A 269 4.18 -13.97 -28.37
C MET A 269 4.54 -12.93 -27.32
N ASN A 270 5.36 -11.93 -27.69
CA ASN A 270 5.62 -10.77 -26.84
C ASN A 270 4.32 -9.95 -26.72
N GLU A 271 3.43 -10.34 -25.80
CA GLU A 271 2.14 -9.69 -25.57
C GLU A 271 2.34 -8.44 -24.74
N ASN A 272 2.82 -7.35 -25.37
CA ASN A 272 3.09 -6.05 -24.74
C ASN A 272 1.81 -5.26 -24.38
N THR A 273 0.65 -5.90 -24.35
CA THR A 273 -0.63 -5.28 -23.99
C THR A 273 -1.52 -6.33 -23.35
N ILE A 274 -1.88 -6.15 -22.08
CA ILE A 274 -3.02 -6.90 -21.53
C ILE A 274 -4.23 -6.62 -22.43
N PRO A 275 -5.04 -7.63 -22.80
CA PRO A 275 -6.32 -7.42 -23.48
C PRO A 275 -7.11 -6.24 -22.89
N VAL A 276 -7.74 -5.42 -23.73
CA VAL A 276 -8.43 -4.19 -23.29
C VAL A 276 -9.55 -4.52 -22.30
N GLN A 277 -10.17 -5.69 -22.44
CA GLN A 277 -11.14 -6.22 -21.46
C GLN A 277 -10.55 -6.33 -20.06
N ASP A 278 -9.35 -6.88 -19.93
CA ASP A 278 -8.72 -7.09 -18.63
C ASP A 278 -8.39 -5.76 -17.99
N ARG A 279 -7.89 -4.79 -18.77
CA ARG A 279 -7.61 -3.44 -18.28
C ARG A 279 -8.86 -2.77 -17.73
N LEU A 280 -9.95 -2.84 -18.50
CA LEU A 280 -11.24 -2.32 -18.08
C LEU A 280 -11.75 -3.02 -16.81
N ILE A 281 -11.77 -4.36 -16.80
CA ILE A 281 -12.28 -5.16 -15.68
C ILE A 281 -11.50 -4.83 -14.40
N ARG A 282 -10.17 -4.71 -14.50
CA ARG A 282 -9.31 -4.30 -13.37
C ARG A 282 -9.65 -2.90 -12.89
N CYS A 283 -9.64 -1.92 -13.80
CA CYS A 283 -9.97 -0.54 -13.44
C CYS A 283 -11.33 -0.41 -12.75
N VAL A 284 -12.39 -1.02 -13.30
CA VAL A 284 -13.73 -0.94 -12.68
C VAL A 284 -13.84 -1.74 -11.38
N THR A 285 -12.97 -2.73 -11.15
CA THR A 285 -12.86 -3.44 -9.87
C THR A 285 -12.26 -2.52 -8.81
N ASP A 286 -11.13 -1.87 -9.13
CA ASP A 286 -10.40 -0.98 -8.22
C ASP A 286 -11.21 0.29 -7.92
N ALA A 287 -11.77 0.93 -8.96
CA ALA A 287 -12.62 2.10 -8.79
C ALA A 287 -13.84 1.78 -7.90
N ALA A 288 -14.46 0.60 -8.09
CA ALA A 288 -15.55 0.17 -7.22
C ALA A 288 -15.08 -0.15 -5.80
N ALA A 289 -13.89 -0.75 -5.63
CA ALA A 289 -13.32 -1.03 -4.31
C ALA A 289 -13.06 0.27 -3.53
N GLY A 290 -12.36 1.24 -4.13
CA GLY A 290 -12.09 2.53 -3.49
C GLY A 290 -13.36 3.29 -3.09
N VAL A 291 -14.41 3.25 -3.92
CA VAL A 291 -15.72 3.82 -3.53
C VAL A 291 -16.31 3.07 -2.35
N VAL A 292 -16.27 1.74 -2.36
CA VAL A 292 -16.86 0.95 -1.27
C VAL A 292 -16.13 1.19 0.04
N ASP A 293 -14.81 1.15 0.03
CA ASP A 293 -13.99 1.23 1.23
C ASP A 293 -14.20 2.59 1.89
N ARG A 294 -14.11 3.69 1.11
CA ARG A 294 -14.47 5.04 1.57
C ARG A 294 -15.88 5.12 2.18
N MET A 295 -16.88 4.54 1.52
CA MET A 295 -18.28 4.60 2.00
C MET A 295 -18.49 3.76 3.26
N ILE A 296 -17.79 2.65 3.41
CA ILE A 296 -17.88 1.80 4.58
C ILE A 296 -17.14 2.41 5.77
N ASP A 297 -16.06 3.16 5.56
CA ASP A 297 -15.35 3.80 6.67
C ASP A 297 -16.16 4.90 7.37
N ILE A 298 -17.04 5.60 6.66
CA ILE A 298 -17.91 6.66 7.22
C ILE A 298 -18.62 6.24 8.53
N PRO A 299 -19.36 5.11 8.58
CA PRO A 299 -20.00 4.65 9.81
C PRO A 299 -19.07 4.00 10.85
N TYR A 300 -17.80 3.71 10.58
CA TYR A 300 -16.95 2.99 11.53
C TYR A 300 -15.74 3.86 11.89
N VAL A 301 -15.79 4.43 13.09
CA VAL A 301 -14.62 5.06 13.71
C VAL A 301 -13.67 3.96 14.15
N ASP A 302 -12.38 4.21 13.99
CA ASP A 302 -11.37 3.30 14.47
C ASP A 302 -11.47 3.13 16.01
N PRO A 303 -11.61 1.89 16.54
CA PRO A 303 -11.59 1.64 17.98
C PRO A 303 -10.27 2.07 18.68
N GLU A 304 -9.25 2.48 17.92
CA GLU A 304 -7.92 2.89 18.41
C GLU A 304 -7.80 4.37 18.83
N ALA A 305 -8.91 5.10 19.02
CA ALA A 305 -8.92 6.54 19.28
C ALA A 305 -7.91 7.02 20.37
N ASP A 306 -7.61 6.18 21.36
CA ASP A 306 -6.63 6.50 22.40
C ASP A 306 -5.17 6.32 21.98
N PHE A 307 -4.85 5.23 21.27
CA PHE A 307 -3.50 4.93 20.75
C PHE A 307 -3.47 5.18 19.23
N GLY A 308 -3.69 6.43 18.83
CA GLY A 308 -3.99 6.79 17.44
C GLY A 308 -2.91 6.46 16.40
N SER A 309 -1.64 6.27 16.80
CA SER A 309 -0.57 5.82 15.88
C SER A 309 -0.41 4.30 15.83
N GLY A 310 -1.28 3.56 16.52
CA GLY A 310 -1.28 2.10 16.58
C GLY A 310 -0.16 1.52 17.46
N VAL A 311 0.09 0.24 17.23
CA VAL A 311 1.16 -0.52 17.88
C VAL A 311 1.96 -1.26 16.81
N ALA A 312 3.22 -1.53 17.09
CA ALA A 312 4.07 -2.32 16.21
C ALA A 312 5.01 -3.22 17.01
N VAL A 313 5.49 -4.27 16.37
CA VAL A 313 6.54 -5.13 16.90
C VAL A 313 7.48 -5.50 15.77
N GLY A 314 8.78 -5.49 16.02
CA GLY A 314 9.76 -5.69 14.96
C GLY A 314 11.14 -6.09 15.46
N ASP A 315 12.05 -6.25 14.50
CA ASP A 315 13.42 -6.71 14.72
C ASP A 315 13.47 -7.94 15.64
N GLY A 316 12.60 -8.89 15.32
CA GLY A 316 12.46 -10.15 16.03
C GLY A 316 13.73 -11.00 15.94
N SER A 317 14.02 -11.68 17.04
CA SER A 317 15.02 -12.74 17.15
C SER A 317 14.34 -13.98 17.73
N PRO A 318 15.00 -15.16 17.70
CA PRO A 318 14.44 -16.36 18.32
C PRO A 318 14.08 -16.18 19.80
N THR A 319 14.66 -15.20 20.49
CA THR A 319 14.50 -15.02 21.94
C THR A 319 14.05 -13.64 22.38
N GLY A 320 13.65 -12.76 21.45
CA GLY A 320 13.25 -11.41 21.80
C GLY A 320 12.78 -10.57 20.62
N ALA A 321 12.12 -9.45 20.88
CA ALA A 321 11.64 -8.51 19.87
C ALA A 321 11.48 -7.10 20.46
N ILE A 322 11.46 -6.09 19.58
CA ILE A 322 11.21 -4.69 19.96
C ILE A 322 9.71 -4.40 19.81
N PHE A 323 9.09 -3.92 20.88
CA PHE A 323 7.68 -3.52 20.90
C PHE A 323 7.58 -2.00 20.90
N TRP A 324 6.66 -1.46 20.11
CA TRP A 324 6.51 -0.03 19.87
C TRP A 324 5.07 0.45 19.98
N THR A 325 4.88 1.65 20.51
CA THR A 325 3.65 2.45 20.36
C THR A 325 3.96 3.93 20.59
N ARG A 326 3.05 4.83 20.20
CA ARG A 326 3.02 6.22 20.66
C ARG A 326 2.00 6.38 21.77
N LEU A 327 2.43 6.88 22.92
CA LEU A 327 1.57 7.00 24.10
C LEU A 327 0.49 8.09 23.91
N PRO A 328 -0.75 7.84 24.40
CA PRO A 328 -1.81 8.86 24.44
C PRO A 328 -1.39 10.12 25.23
N ASP A 329 -0.67 9.92 26.33
CA ASP A 329 -0.05 10.98 27.14
C ASP A 329 1.45 10.68 27.30
N SER A 330 2.30 11.50 26.69
CA SER A 330 3.75 11.33 26.70
C SER A 330 4.41 11.67 28.05
N THR A 331 3.68 12.29 28.98
CA THR A 331 4.19 12.68 30.30
C THR A 331 4.05 11.59 31.36
N MET A 332 3.32 10.52 31.05
CA MET A 332 3.08 9.39 31.95
C MET A 332 3.61 8.07 31.39
N GLY A 333 4.05 7.18 32.28
CA GLY A 333 4.38 5.81 31.91
C GLY A 333 3.16 4.99 31.48
N ALA A 334 3.42 3.84 30.88
CA ALA A 334 2.44 2.84 30.46
C ALA A 334 2.93 1.44 30.83
N PHE A 335 2.10 0.43 30.56
CA PHE A 335 2.46 -0.98 30.70
C PHE A 335 2.34 -1.69 29.35
N LEU A 336 3.32 -2.52 29.03
CA LEU A 336 3.30 -3.49 27.95
C LEU A 336 2.99 -4.88 28.53
N ASP A 337 1.90 -5.48 28.08
CA ASP A 337 1.60 -6.89 28.34
C ASP A 337 2.03 -7.70 27.12
N VAL A 338 2.86 -8.74 27.31
CA VAL A 338 3.18 -9.74 26.28
C VAL A 338 2.75 -11.10 26.79
N VAL A 339 1.94 -11.82 26.03
CA VAL A 339 1.35 -13.10 26.44
C VAL A 339 1.57 -14.17 25.39
N LEU A 340 1.73 -15.41 25.84
CA LEU A 340 1.85 -16.57 24.95
C LEU A 340 0.51 -16.88 24.28
N GLY A 341 0.53 -17.18 22.97
CA GLY A 341 -0.67 -17.52 22.20
C GLY A 341 -1.28 -16.34 21.45
N ALA A 342 -2.35 -16.59 20.69
CA ALA A 342 -2.92 -15.65 19.74
C ALA A 342 -4.18 -14.89 20.22
N ASP A 343 -4.76 -15.30 21.35
CA ASP A 343 -6.09 -14.85 21.82
C ASP A 343 -6.04 -14.20 23.20
N PHE A 344 -4.85 -13.87 23.68
CA PHE A 344 -4.61 -13.23 24.98
C PHE A 344 -5.07 -14.05 26.20
N THR A 345 -5.19 -15.38 26.07
CA THR A 345 -5.59 -16.28 27.17
C THR A 345 -4.40 -16.95 27.88
N GLY A 346 -3.21 -16.89 27.28
CA GLY A 346 -2.00 -17.49 27.85
C GLY A 346 -1.33 -16.64 28.94
N PRO A 347 -0.26 -17.17 29.56
CA PRO A 347 0.48 -16.47 30.61
C PRO A 347 1.25 -15.27 30.07
N LEU A 348 1.43 -14.26 30.95
CA LEU A 348 2.36 -13.15 30.71
C LEU A 348 3.80 -13.66 30.65
N VAL A 349 4.54 -13.22 29.64
CA VAL A 349 6.00 -13.38 29.56
C VAL A 349 6.63 -12.69 30.77
N GLY A 350 7.50 -13.39 31.49
CA GLY A 350 8.11 -12.89 32.73
C GLY A 350 7.17 -12.80 33.94
N GLY A 351 5.89 -13.15 33.80
CA GLY A 351 4.91 -13.22 34.90
C GLY A 351 4.31 -11.88 35.35
N THR A 352 4.80 -10.74 34.84
CA THR A 352 4.29 -9.39 35.17
C THR A 352 4.28 -8.47 33.95
N PRO A 353 3.37 -7.48 33.89
CA PRO A 353 3.44 -6.43 32.88
C PRO A 353 4.76 -5.66 32.93
N VAL A 354 5.27 -5.26 31.76
CA VAL A 354 6.51 -4.50 31.63
C VAL A 354 6.17 -3.01 31.71
N ALA A 355 6.80 -2.27 32.63
CA ALA A 355 6.67 -0.82 32.70
C ALA A 355 7.47 -0.16 31.57
N VAL A 356 6.85 0.78 30.86
CA VAL A 356 7.47 1.50 29.74
C VAL A 356 7.18 3.00 29.81
N SER A 357 8.06 3.82 29.26
CA SER A 357 7.91 5.28 29.21
C SER A 357 8.58 5.83 27.97
N ALA A 358 8.03 6.90 27.41
CA ALA A 358 8.64 7.59 26.28
C ALA A 358 9.86 8.39 26.75
N ASN A 359 10.90 8.49 25.92
CA ASN A 359 11.99 9.42 26.19
C ASN A 359 11.53 10.85 25.90
N VAL A 360 12.12 11.81 26.62
CA VAL A 360 11.91 13.23 26.34
C VAL A 360 12.41 13.56 24.93
N GLY A 361 11.54 14.15 24.11
CA GLY A 361 11.87 14.55 22.74
C GLY A 361 11.62 13.50 21.66
N ASP A 362 11.18 12.29 22.02
CA ASP A 362 10.85 11.22 21.07
C ASP A 362 9.34 11.19 20.72
N ASP A 363 8.68 12.34 20.80
CA ASP A 363 7.27 12.53 20.43
C ASP A 363 6.29 11.53 21.08
N GLY A 364 6.56 11.14 22.33
CA GLY A 364 5.74 10.17 23.05
C GLY A 364 5.84 8.73 22.53
N ALA A 365 6.71 8.46 21.55
CA ALA A 365 7.00 7.11 21.10
C ALA A 365 7.77 6.34 22.16
N VAL A 366 7.43 5.07 22.29
CA VAL A 366 8.03 4.10 23.21
C VAL A 366 8.55 2.94 22.39
N LYS A 367 9.78 2.52 22.69
CA LYS A 367 10.37 1.27 22.22
C LYS A 367 10.88 0.48 23.40
N HIS A 368 10.59 -0.81 23.42
CA HIS A 368 11.10 -1.69 24.47
C HIS A 368 11.45 -3.08 23.93
N GLU A 369 12.65 -3.55 24.20
CA GLU A 369 13.05 -4.92 23.90
C GLU A 369 12.58 -5.88 24.98
N VAL A 370 11.74 -6.85 24.61
CA VAL A 370 11.40 -7.98 25.48
C VAL A 370 12.26 -9.16 25.09
N THR A 371 12.97 -9.73 26.06
CA THR A 371 13.82 -10.92 25.90
C THR A 371 13.19 -12.14 26.59
N GLY A 372 13.81 -13.32 26.44
CA GLY A 372 13.31 -14.57 27.03
C GLY A 372 12.11 -15.17 26.31
N LEU A 373 11.85 -14.74 25.07
CA LEU A 373 10.84 -15.36 24.22
C LEU A 373 11.31 -16.74 23.74
N SER A 374 10.37 -17.61 23.39
CA SER A 374 10.66 -18.90 22.79
C SER A 374 10.72 -18.77 21.26
N PRO A 375 11.61 -19.49 20.55
CA PRO A 375 11.67 -19.47 19.09
C PRO A 375 10.40 -20.00 18.43
N ALA A 376 10.12 -19.61 17.19
CA ALA A 376 8.99 -20.10 16.39
C ALA A 376 7.64 -20.08 17.13
N THR A 377 7.41 -19.05 17.95
CA THR A 377 6.29 -19.00 18.89
C THR A 377 5.42 -17.77 18.64
N VAL A 378 4.10 -17.97 18.68
CA VAL A 378 3.11 -16.89 18.56
C VAL A 378 2.91 -16.23 19.92
N TYR A 379 3.04 -14.91 19.93
CA TYR A 379 2.71 -14.05 21.06
C TYR A 379 1.67 -13.01 20.66
N SER A 380 0.85 -12.62 21.63
CA SER A 380 0.01 -11.42 21.54
C SER A 380 0.53 -10.37 22.52
N TYR A 381 0.31 -9.10 22.20
CA TYR A 381 0.74 -8.01 23.06
C TYR A 381 -0.25 -6.84 23.02
N ARG A 382 -0.21 -5.99 24.05
CA ARG A 382 -0.95 -4.72 24.10
C ARG A 382 -0.28 -3.73 25.05
N PHE A 383 -0.50 -2.45 24.82
CA PHE A 383 -0.12 -1.37 25.72
C PHE A 383 -1.33 -0.88 26.53
N ARG A 384 -1.09 -0.43 27.77
CA ARG A 384 -2.10 0.11 28.67
C ARG A 384 -1.59 1.38 29.34
N GLN A 385 -2.38 2.46 29.30
CA GLN A 385 -2.09 3.71 30.00
C GLN A 385 -3.33 4.18 30.77
N GLY A 386 -3.33 4.01 32.09
CA GLY A 386 -4.52 4.22 32.91
C GLY A 386 -5.67 3.29 32.50
N ALA A 387 -6.81 3.87 32.13
CA ALA A 387 -7.96 3.12 31.60
C ALA A 387 -7.87 2.82 30.09
N LYS A 388 -6.92 3.45 29.38
CA LYS A 388 -6.75 3.31 27.93
C LYS A 388 -5.99 2.02 27.63
N THR A 389 -6.43 1.27 26.63
CA THR A 389 -5.77 0.04 26.17
C THR A 389 -5.65 0.09 24.66
N SER A 390 -4.47 -0.25 24.13
CA SER A 390 -4.25 -0.34 22.69
C SER A 390 -5.02 -1.53 22.11
N ARG A 391 -5.08 -1.61 20.77
CA ARG A 391 -5.38 -2.88 20.10
C ARG A 391 -4.43 -4.00 20.56
N ILE A 392 -4.85 -5.24 20.35
CA ILE A 392 -3.96 -6.40 20.49
C ILE A 392 -3.13 -6.51 19.21
N GLY A 393 -1.81 -6.56 19.37
CA GLY A 393 -0.88 -6.94 18.31
C GLY A 393 -0.46 -8.41 18.41
N ARG A 394 0.18 -8.91 17.36
CA ARG A 394 0.68 -10.29 17.23
C ARG A 394 2.14 -10.27 16.78
N LEU A 395 2.92 -11.20 17.33
CA LEU A 395 4.30 -11.48 16.94
C LEU A 395 4.44 -12.99 16.69
N VAL A 396 5.23 -13.37 15.69
CA VAL A 396 5.84 -14.70 15.62
C VAL A 396 7.35 -14.52 15.72
N THR A 397 7.97 -15.12 16.74
CA THR A 397 9.43 -15.10 16.87
C THR A 397 10.07 -15.96 15.77
N PRO A 398 11.17 -15.51 15.15
CA PRO A 398 11.91 -16.33 14.21
C PRO A 398 12.28 -17.71 14.79
N PRO A 399 12.28 -18.77 13.98
CA PRO A 399 12.85 -20.06 14.37
C PRO A 399 14.35 -19.93 14.67
N ALA A 400 14.89 -20.81 15.51
CA ALA A 400 16.32 -20.84 15.79
C ALA A 400 17.13 -21.06 14.49
N PRO A 401 18.34 -20.46 14.31
CA PRO A 401 19.07 -20.46 13.03
C PRO A 401 19.39 -21.82 12.42
N SER A 402 19.41 -22.89 13.22
CA SER A 402 19.65 -24.26 12.77
C SER A 402 18.38 -25.04 12.41
N THR A 403 17.19 -24.45 12.60
CA THR A 403 15.91 -25.13 12.44
C THR A 403 15.35 -24.93 11.03
N PRO A 404 15.10 -25.99 10.25
CA PRO A 404 14.40 -25.88 8.98
C PRO A 404 12.91 -25.63 9.24
N ALA A 405 12.47 -24.40 8.98
CA ALA A 405 11.10 -23.98 9.22
C ALA A 405 10.61 -23.13 8.05
N PRO A 406 9.34 -23.30 7.61
CA PRO A 406 8.79 -22.51 6.53
C PRO A 406 8.89 -21.00 6.79
N VAL A 407 9.21 -20.26 5.74
CA VAL A 407 9.19 -18.80 5.72
C VAL A 407 7.88 -18.37 5.10
N ARG A 408 7.15 -17.46 5.74
CA ARG A 408 5.88 -16.89 5.24
C ARG A 408 5.84 -15.40 5.55
N LEU A 409 6.52 -14.62 4.72
CA LEU A 409 6.66 -13.17 4.91
C LEU A 409 5.90 -12.42 3.82
N GLY A 410 5.59 -11.16 4.08
CA GLY A 410 5.14 -10.22 3.06
C GLY A 410 6.13 -9.07 2.90
N TRP A 411 6.13 -8.41 1.75
CA TRP A 411 6.99 -7.24 1.54
C TRP A 411 6.46 -6.26 0.46
N SER A 412 6.90 -5.01 0.55
CA SER A 412 6.79 -3.91 -0.43
C SER A 412 7.39 -2.62 0.17
N GLY A 413 7.22 -1.48 -0.51
CA GLY A 413 7.66 -0.15 -0.10
C GLY A 413 6.70 0.95 -0.54
N ASP A 414 7.18 2.20 -0.53
CA ASP A 414 6.58 3.34 -1.23
C ASP A 414 5.18 3.72 -0.69
N ALA A 415 5.16 4.26 0.53
CA ALA A 415 3.97 4.56 1.31
C ALA A 415 3.71 6.07 1.49
N ASN A 416 3.40 6.74 0.40
CA ASN A 416 3.07 8.16 0.40
C ASN A 416 1.66 8.40 0.96
N ALA A 417 1.59 9.16 2.06
CA ALA A 417 0.34 9.43 2.79
C ALA A 417 -0.76 10.05 1.91
N PHE A 418 -0.40 10.70 0.79
CA PHE A 418 -1.36 11.22 -0.17
C PHE A 418 -2.22 10.14 -0.84
N PHE A 419 -1.68 8.93 -1.03
CA PHE A 419 -2.36 7.83 -1.70
C PHE A 419 -3.15 6.91 -0.76
N ARG A 420 -3.31 7.32 0.51
CA ARG A 420 -4.12 6.56 1.48
C ARG A 420 -5.58 6.43 1.00
N PRO A 421 -6.27 5.32 1.32
CA PRO A 421 -5.78 4.24 2.17
C PRO A 421 -4.90 3.21 1.46
N PHE A 422 -3.92 2.62 2.17
CA PHE A 422 -3.02 1.59 1.64
C PHE A 422 -3.64 0.18 1.65
N SER A 423 -4.86 0.05 1.13
CA SER A 423 -5.68 -1.17 1.23
C SER A 423 -5.06 -2.43 0.60
N VAL A 424 -4.00 -2.30 -0.21
CA VAL A 424 -3.24 -3.45 -0.71
C VAL A 424 -2.58 -4.26 0.40
N LEU A 425 -2.24 -3.63 1.53
CA LEU A 425 -1.63 -4.30 2.69
C LEU A 425 -2.55 -5.35 3.33
N ASP A 426 -3.86 -5.24 3.14
CA ASP A 426 -4.82 -6.23 3.62
C ASP A 426 -4.54 -7.63 3.05
N GLN A 427 -3.95 -7.71 1.86
CA GLN A 427 -3.65 -8.96 1.19
C GLN A 427 -2.52 -9.76 1.85
N LEU A 428 -1.72 -9.11 2.71
CA LEU A 428 -0.72 -9.79 3.55
C LEU A 428 -1.25 -10.08 4.95
N ARG A 429 -2.09 -9.19 5.46
CA ARG A 429 -2.72 -9.33 6.77
C ARG A 429 -3.66 -10.54 6.82
N LEU A 430 -4.48 -10.74 5.79
CA LEU A 430 -5.49 -11.80 5.71
C LEU A 430 -4.94 -13.24 5.78
N PRO A 431 -3.87 -13.61 5.05
CA PRO A 431 -3.22 -14.91 5.22
C PRO A 431 -2.40 -15.02 6.51
N ALA A 432 -2.30 -13.95 7.30
CA ALA A 432 -1.53 -13.85 8.54
C ALA A 432 -0.05 -14.22 8.35
N VAL A 433 0.65 -13.46 7.49
CA VAL A 433 2.11 -13.56 7.35
C VAL A 433 2.80 -13.47 8.72
N ASP A 434 3.92 -14.18 8.87
CA ASP A 434 4.67 -14.24 10.13
C ASP A 434 5.50 -12.95 10.34
N ALA A 435 5.91 -12.29 9.25
CA ALA A 435 6.59 -10.99 9.26
C ALA A 435 6.30 -10.16 8.00
N TRP A 436 6.52 -8.84 8.10
CA TRP A 436 6.40 -7.83 7.06
C TRP A 436 7.75 -7.14 6.86
N LEU A 437 8.27 -7.14 5.64
CA LEU A 437 9.46 -6.41 5.25
C LEU A 437 9.03 -5.09 4.60
N PHE A 438 9.35 -3.97 5.23
CA PHE A 438 9.05 -2.65 4.70
C PHE A 438 10.34 -2.07 4.14
N ILE A 439 10.45 -2.06 2.81
CA ILE A 439 11.69 -1.69 2.12
C ILE A 439 11.47 -0.31 1.52
N GLY A 440 12.11 0.69 2.10
CA GLY A 440 12.12 2.04 1.57
C GLY A 440 10.81 2.79 1.73
N ASP A 441 10.93 4.12 1.68
CA ASP A 441 9.81 5.05 1.53
C ASP A 441 8.63 4.76 2.49
N THR A 442 8.98 4.47 3.74
CA THR A 442 8.04 4.22 4.83
C THR A 442 7.26 5.47 5.22
N ILE A 443 7.73 6.64 4.76
CA ILE A 443 7.02 7.92 4.68
C ILE A 443 7.51 8.67 3.44
N TYR A 444 6.74 9.66 3.01
CA TYR A 444 7.22 10.70 2.08
C TYR A 444 7.41 12.00 2.85
N GLY A 445 8.61 12.15 3.42
CA GLY A 445 8.97 13.27 4.29
C GLY A 445 8.91 14.61 3.57
N ASP A 446 9.19 14.61 2.28
CA ASP A 446 9.38 15.78 1.42
C ASP A 446 8.23 16.06 0.47
N ASP A 447 7.14 15.27 0.52
CA ASP A 447 5.96 15.49 -0.30
C ASP A 447 4.86 16.28 0.45
N PRO A 448 4.56 17.53 0.05
CA PRO A 448 3.54 18.35 0.69
C PRO A 448 2.10 18.04 0.25
N ARG A 449 1.84 17.13 -0.70
CA ARG A 449 0.49 16.93 -1.27
C ARG A 449 -0.58 16.58 -0.24
N SER A 450 -0.23 15.78 0.77
CA SER A 450 -1.20 15.32 1.79
C SER A 450 -1.46 16.35 2.91
N SER A 451 -0.42 17.02 3.43
CA SER A 451 -0.52 17.91 4.61
C SER A 451 0.00 19.33 4.40
N GLY A 452 0.50 19.66 3.22
CA GLY A 452 1.22 20.92 2.93
C GLY A 452 2.64 20.97 3.52
N LEU A 453 3.07 19.92 4.24
CA LEU A 453 4.34 19.87 4.96
C LEU A 453 5.45 19.23 4.10
N ASN A 454 6.60 19.89 4.01
CA ASN A 454 7.85 19.30 3.54
C ASN A 454 8.84 19.31 4.72
N ALA A 455 9.28 18.12 5.16
CA ALA A 455 9.97 17.95 6.42
C ALA A 455 11.44 18.39 6.37
N MET A 456 11.81 19.27 7.31
CA MET A 456 13.17 19.79 7.47
C MET A 456 13.69 19.58 8.90
N THR A 457 12.82 19.76 9.89
CA THR A 457 13.12 19.58 11.31
C THR A 457 12.69 18.21 11.81
N LEU A 458 13.25 17.76 12.93
CA LEU A 458 12.86 16.49 13.57
C LEU A 458 11.35 16.43 13.87
N GLN A 459 10.75 17.55 14.28
CA GLN A 459 9.32 17.65 14.55
C GLN A 459 8.47 17.50 13.28
N ASP A 460 8.97 17.98 12.14
CA ASP A 460 8.28 17.80 10.86
C ASP A 460 8.30 16.33 10.45
N TYR A 461 9.44 15.65 10.58
CA TYR A 461 9.50 14.21 10.31
C TYR A 461 8.59 13.43 11.24
N PHE A 462 8.52 13.75 12.53
CA PHE A 462 7.53 13.16 13.42
C PHE A 462 6.10 13.40 12.95
N ALA A 463 5.78 14.60 12.44
CA ALA A 463 4.46 14.87 11.88
C ALA A 463 4.16 14.00 10.65
N LYS A 464 5.13 13.80 9.75
CA LYS A 464 5.02 12.91 8.59
C LYS A 464 4.81 11.45 8.97
N TYR A 465 5.49 10.96 10.00
CA TYR A 465 5.21 9.64 10.53
C TYR A 465 3.82 9.54 11.15
N ARG A 466 3.37 10.54 11.93
CA ARG A 466 2.00 10.52 12.48
C ARG A 466 0.95 10.50 11.38
N GLU A 467 1.13 11.34 10.36
CA GLU A 467 0.28 11.39 9.17
C GLU A 467 0.19 10.02 8.49
N ASN A 468 1.33 9.36 8.22
CA ASN A 468 1.28 8.03 7.61
C ASN A 468 0.58 7.00 8.51
N ARG A 469 0.77 7.10 9.83
CA ARG A 469 0.15 6.24 10.84
C ARG A 469 -1.35 6.49 11.04
N GLU A 470 -1.98 7.50 10.44
CA GLU A 470 -3.45 7.58 10.48
C GLU A 470 -4.08 6.52 9.57
N ASP A 471 -3.34 5.99 8.58
CA ASP A 471 -3.81 4.90 7.72
C ASP A 471 -4.09 3.62 8.52
N ALA A 472 -5.31 3.10 8.39
CA ALA A 472 -5.74 1.91 9.10
C ALA A 472 -5.02 0.65 8.61
N ALA A 473 -4.87 0.46 7.29
CA ALA A 473 -4.25 -0.72 6.71
C ALA A 473 -2.77 -0.84 7.11
N LEU A 474 -2.05 0.30 7.20
CA LEU A 474 -0.70 0.36 7.72
C LEU A 474 -0.64 0.00 9.20
N ARG A 475 -1.46 0.62 10.06
CA ARG A 475 -1.51 0.26 11.49
C ARG A 475 -1.85 -1.23 11.69
N ASP A 476 -2.72 -1.77 10.86
CA ASP A 476 -3.12 -3.17 10.90
C ASP A 476 -1.98 -4.14 10.58
N ILE A 477 -1.24 -3.94 9.49
CA ILE A 477 -0.12 -4.82 9.16
C ILE A 477 1.01 -4.71 10.20
N LEU A 478 1.31 -3.50 10.66
CA LEU A 478 2.35 -3.25 11.68
C LEU A 478 2.01 -3.88 13.03
N ALA A 479 0.71 -3.97 13.36
CA ALA A 479 0.26 -4.61 14.59
C ALA A 479 0.21 -6.14 14.50
N THR A 480 0.05 -6.73 13.31
CA THR A 480 -0.29 -8.16 13.15
C THR A 480 0.85 -9.04 12.63
N ALA A 481 1.92 -8.44 12.11
CA ALA A 481 3.13 -9.10 11.65
C ALA A 481 4.37 -8.49 12.35
N GLY A 482 5.41 -9.30 12.58
CA GLY A 482 6.71 -8.77 13.00
C GLY A 482 7.30 -7.93 11.87
N THR A 483 7.74 -6.71 12.13
CA THR A 483 8.17 -5.78 11.09
C THR A 483 9.69 -5.68 11.02
N TYR A 484 10.24 -5.68 9.81
CA TYR A 484 11.65 -5.44 9.54
C TYR A 484 11.75 -4.32 8.51
N LEU A 485 12.29 -3.19 8.93
CA LEU A 485 12.24 -1.96 8.16
C LEU A 485 13.63 -1.52 7.70
N GLN A 486 13.67 -1.04 6.47
CA GLN A 486 14.78 -0.36 5.82
C GLN A 486 14.24 0.97 5.28
N TRP A 487 15.00 2.05 5.45
CA TRP A 487 14.67 3.33 4.83
C TRP A 487 15.17 3.37 3.38
N ASP A 488 14.70 4.36 2.63
CA ASP A 488 15.25 4.76 1.36
C ASP A 488 15.42 6.28 1.38
N ASP A 489 15.19 6.97 0.28
CA ASP A 489 15.40 8.41 0.16
C ASP A 489 14.33 9.22 0.87
N HIS A 490 13.05 8.89 0.69
CA HIS A 490 11.96 9.75 1.14
C HIS A 490 11.77 9.83 2.66
N GLU A 491 12.47 9.01 3.45
CA GLU A 491 12.65 9.22 4.89
C GLU A 491 13.42 10.50 5.24
N VAL A 492 14.17 11.04 4.29
CA VAL A 492 14.88 12.31 4.40
C VAL A 492 14.35 13.25 3.33
N ARG A 493 14.55 12.88 2.06
CA ARG A 493 14.21 13.62 0.86
C ARG A 493 14.53 12.75 -0.35
N ASN A 494 13.72 12.83 -1.42
CA ASN A 494 13.94 12.24 -2.76
C ASN A 494 15.43 12.09 -3.08
N ASP A 495 15.94 11.02 -3.67
CA ASP A 495 17.31 10.87 -4.20
C ASP A 495 18.46 11.45 -3.33
N PHE A 496 18.37 11.49 -1.98
CA PHE A 496 19.45 12.08 -1.18
C PHE A 496 20.70 11.19 -1.15
N ALA A 497 21.89 11.77 -1.25
CA ALA A 497 23.16 11.06 -1.20
C ALA A 497 23.97 11.44 0.04
N GLY A 498 23.93 10.62 1.10
CA GLY A 498 24.40 10.97 2.44
C GLY A 498 25.91 11.26 2.57
N ALA A 499 26.75 10.76 1.67
CA ALA A 499 28.17 11.12 1.63
C ALA A 499 28.47 12.43 0.85
N SER A 500 27.45 13.13 0.36
CA SER A 500 27.60 14.46 -0.22
C SER A 500 27.94 15.50 0.86
N PRO A 501 28.85 16.47 0.60
CA PRO A 501 29.26 17.48 1.59
C PRO A 501 28.11 18.30 2.21
N ILE A 502 26.99 18.47 1.49
CA ILE A 502 25.83 19.22 1.98
C ILE A 502 25.22 18.59 3.26
N TRP A 503 25.25 17.27 3.39
CA TRP A 503 24.67 16.56 4.54
C TRP A 503 25.58 16.56 5.78
N MET A 504 26.84 16.98 5.62
CA MET A 504 27.72 17.25 6.76
C MET A 504 27.35 18.54 7.50
N ILE A 505 26.62 19.45 6.83
CA ILE A 505 26.23 20.76 7.39
C ILE A 505 24.70 20.92 7.55
N SER A 506 23.91 20.10 6.86
CA SER A 506 22.44 20.03 7.03
C SER A 506 22.06 19.00 8.08
N PRO A 507 21.22 19.33 9.08
CA PRO A 507 20.76 18.35 10.08
C PRO A 507 19.67 17.41 9.52
N ARG A 508 19.22 17.62 8.28
CA ARG A 508 18.03 16.96 7.72
C ARG A 508 18.19 15.43 7.65
N MET A 509 19.33 14.91 7.19
CA MET A 509 19.62 13.46 7.22
C MET A 509 19.60 12.90 8.66
N THR A 510 20.23 13.59 9.60
CA THR A 510 20.24 13.15 11.01
C THR A 510 18.86 13.23 11.66
N ASN A 511 18.03 14.18 11.27
CA ASN A 511 16.65 14.31 11.72
C ASN A 511 15.76 13.19 11.15
N GLY A 512 15.85 12.92 9.85
CA GLY A 512 15.13 11.82 9.19
C GLY A 512 15.52 10.47 9.77
N ASN A 513 16.83 10.21 9.96
CA ASN A 513 17.33 8.97 10.59
C ASN A 513 16.81 8.81 12.02
N LYS A 514 16.90 9.87 12.83
CA LYS A 514 16.38 9.83 14.20
C LYS A 514 14.87 9.57 14.20
N ALA A 515 14.10 10.23 13.33
CA ALA A 515 12.67 10.02 13.23
C ALA A 515 12.33 8.58 12.82
N PHE A 516 13.02 8.04 11.81
CA PHE A 516 12.90 6.64 11.38
C PHE A 516 13.14 5.67 12.52
N ARG A 517 14.23 5.84 13.29
CA ARG A 517 14.50 5.01 14.46
C ARG A 517 13.44 5.15 15.53
N VAL A 518 12.98 6.35 15.84
CA VAL A 518 11.99 6.59 16.91
C VAL A 518 10.62 5.97 16.56
N TYR A 519 10.19 6.04 15.30
CA TYR A 519 8.86 5.59 14.87
C TYR A 519 8.77 4.11 14.48
N ASN A 520 9.90 3.43 14.35
CA ASN A 520 9.94 2.03 13.92
C ASN A 520 10.54 1.12 15.01
N PRO A 521 10.00 -0.09 15.22
CA PRO A 521 10.48 -1.05 16.23
C PRO A 521 11.80 -1.71 15.80
N ILE A 522 12.83 -0.89 15.57
CA ILE A 522 14.15 -1.35 15.17
C ILE A 522 15.09 -1.37 16.38
N ARG A 523 15.97 -2.37 16.41
CA ARG A 523 17.04 -2.48 17.39
C ARG A 523 18.17 -1.56 16.97
N GLU A 524 18.55 -0.65 17.86
CA GLU A 524 19.58 0.33 17.58
C GLU A 524 20.97 -0.22 17.88
N SER A 525 21.95 0.19 17.08
CA SER A 525 23.35 -0.15 17.34
C SER A 525 23.87 0.58 18.57
N MET A 526 24.57 -0.15 19.43
CA MET A 526 25.16 0.39 20.66
C MET A 526 26.41 1.24 20.41
N THR A 527 27.00 1.13 19.21
CA THR A 527 28.27 1.77 18.84
C THR A 527 28.12 2.86 17.80
N ASP A 528 27.12 2.76 16.92
CA ASP A 528 26.81 3.77 15.92
C ASP A 528 25.29 4.06 15.92
N PRO A 529 24.84 5.18 16.52
CA PRO A 529 23.42 5.49 16.60
C PRO A 529 22.79 5.82 15.24
N MET A 530 23.57 6.02 14.18
CA MET A 530 23.07 6.25 12.82
C MET A 530 22.95 4.96 12.01
N GLN A 531 23.55 3.85 12.46
CA GLN A 531 23.57 2.60 11.70
C GLN A 531 22.17 1.98 11.60
N LEU A 532 21.73 1.72 10.36
CA LEU A 532 20.49 1.02 10.06
C LEU A 532 20.68 -0.37 9.43
N TYR A 533 21.78 -0.58 8.69
CA TYR A 533 22.07 -1.87 8.06
C TYR A 533 22.31 -2.98 9.10
N ARG A 534 21.70 -4.13 8.88
CA ARG A 534 21.69 -5.30 9.79
C ARG A 534 21.19 -6.55 9.08
N SER A 535 21.31 -7.72 9.71
CA SER A 535 20.74 -8.96 9.19
C SER A 535 19.91 -9.70 10.24
N PHE A 536 19.01 -10.57 9.77
CA PHE A 536 18.28 -11.50 10.63
C PHE A 536 18.07 -12.85 9.93
N ARG A 537 17.93 -13.92 10.72
CA ARG A 537 17.68 -15.28 10.22
C ARG A 537 16.27 -15.73 10.53
N TRP A 538 15.67 -16.44 9.57
CA TRP A 538 14.41 -17.16 9.75
C TRP A 538 14.66 -18.66 9.64
N GLY A 539 15.04 -19.26 10.77
CA GLY A 539 15.50 -20.64 10.77
C GLY A 539 16.78 -20.84 9.96
N SER A 540 16.95 -22.05 9.43
CA SER A 540 18.04 -22.40 8.52
C SER A 540 17.73 -22.09 7.05
N LEU A 541 16.48 -21.73 6.71
CA LEU A 541 16.08 -21.57 5.31
C LEU A 541 16.43 -20.19 4.74
N ALA A 542 16.35 -19.13 5.54
CA ALA A 542 16.52 -17.77 5.03
C ALA A 542 17.34 -16.89 5.97
N GLU A 543 18.21 -16.08 5.38
CA GLU A 543 18.84 -14.94 6.03
C GLU A 543 18.59 -13.70 5.18
N PHE A 544 18.21 -12.61 5.83
CA PHE A 544 17.89 -11.34 5.19
C PHE A 544 18.92 -10.30 5.60
N PHE A 545 19.53 -9.64 4.61
CA PHE A 545 20.49 -8.56 4.76
C PHE A 545 19.80 -7.26 4.39
N LEU A 546 19.60 -6.38 5.36
CA LEU A 546 19.06 -5.04 5.18
C LEU A 546 20.24 -4.10 5.00
N ILE A 547 20.38 -3.55 3.80
CA ILE A 547 21.41 -2.55 3.51
C ILE A 547 20.87 -1.13 3.73
N ASP A 548 21.78 -0.18 3.80
CA ASP A 548 21.51 1.25 3.75
C ASP A 548 22.23 1.81 2.53
N ASP A 549 21.46 2.09 1.48
CA ASP A 549 21.92 2.54 0.16
C ASP A 549 21.87 4.05 0.01
N ARG A 550 21.49 4.80 1.06
CA ARG A 550 21.40 6.26 1.02
C ARG A 550 22.41 6.97 1.92
N GLN A 551 22.66 6.50 3.14
CA GLN A 551 23.49 7.23 4.09
C GLN A 551 24.95 7.35 3.66
N TYR A 552 25.47 6.31 3.02
CA TYR A 552 26.90 6.19 2.71
C TYR A 552 27.21 6.44 1.24
N ARG A 553 26.19 6.68 0.42
CA ARG A 553 26.39 6.83 -1.02
C ARG A 553 27.01 8.17 -1.38
N SER A 554 27.97 8.14 -2.29
CA SER A 554 28.52 9.33 -2.94
C SER A 554 27.42 10.04 -3.77
N PRO A 555 27.56 11.33 -4.10
CA PRO A 555 26.63 12.04 -4.97
C PRO A 555 26.27 11.29 -6.27
N LYS A 556 25.00 11.34 -6.67
CA LYS A 556 24.56 10.89 -8.00
C LYS A 556 25.06 11.86 -9.07
N TYR A 557 25.28 11.36 -10.28
CA TYR A 557 25.60 12.16 -11.46
C TYR A 557 24.41 12.08 -12.42
N THR A 558 23.74 13.19 -12.66
CA THR A 558 22.55 13.26 -13.52
C THR A 558 22.95 13.67 -14.93
N CYS A 559 22.55 12.88 -15.93
CA CYS A 559 22.69 13.25 -17.33
C CYS A 559 21.43 14.00 -17.78
N CYS A 560 21.61 15.18 -18.38
CA CYS A 560 20.53 16.00 -18.91
C CYS A 560 20.47 15.93 -20.44
N ASN A 561 19.32 16.25 -21.04
CA ASN A 561 19.20 16.32 -22.51
C ASN A 561 20.19 17.34 -23.11
N THR A 562 20.56 18.37 -22.35
CA THR A 562 21.68 19.27 -22.66
C THR A 562 22.89 18.89 -21.80
N ALA A 563 23.98 18.42 -22.42
CA ALA A 563 25.18 17.98 -21.72
C ALA A 563 25.81 19.06 -20.78
N ALA A 564 25.62 20.35 -21.09
CA ALA A 564 26.11 21.46 -20.25
C ALA A 564 25.40 21.59 -18.89
N GLU A 565 24.21 21.00 -18.74
CA GLU A 565 23.46 20.96 -17.47
C GLU A 565 23.76 19.68 -16.67
N SER A 566 24.49 18.71 -17.25
CA SER A 566 24.79 17.42 -16.59
C SER A 566 25.87 17.59 -15.53
N GLY A 567 25.75 16.87 -14.41
CA GLY A 567 26.69 17.02 -13.31
C GLY A 567 26.33 16.22 -12.06
N PHE A 568 27.20 16.32 -11.06
CA PHE A 568 26.93 15.78 -9.73
C PHE A 568 25.87 16.62 -9.00
N VAL A 569 24.92 15.95 -8.34
CA VAL A 569 23.95 16.60 -7.47
C VAL A 569 24.57 16.85 -6.10
N LEU A 570 24.90 18.11 -5.83
CA LEU A 570 25.57 18.54 -4.59
C LEU A 570 24.69 19.46 -3.73
N THR A 571 23.43 19.64 -4.10
CA THR A 571 22.43 20.48 -3.41
C THR A 571 21.36 19.62 -2.74
N ASP A 572 20.60 20.21 -1.83
CA ASP A 572 19.47 19.58 -1.12
C ASP A 572 18.18 19.57 -1.98
N ASP A 573 18.14 20.22 -3.15
CA ASP A 573 16.92 20.41 -3.93
C ASP A 573 16.81 19.54 -5.21
N ASP A 574 17.76 18.63 -5.45
CA ASP A 574 17.84 17.73 -6.63
C ASP A 574 17.95 18.44 -7.95
N THR A 575 18.13 19.76 -7.92
CA THR A 575 17.88 20.56 -9.10
C THR A 575 19.06 20.45 -10.06
N THR A 576 19.06 19.38 -10.83
CA THR A 576 19.83 19.23 -12.06
C THR A 576 18.87 19.22 -13.23
N CYS A 577 19.36 19.58 -14.43
CA CYS A 577 18.55 19.58 -15.64
C CYS A 577 17.35 20.56 -15.65
N HIS A 578 17.51 21.74 -15.03
CA HIS A 578 16.43 22.74 -14.85
C HIS A 578 15.66 23.12 -16.13
N VAL A 579 16.32 23.12 -17.28
CA VAL A 579 15.73 23.57 -18.55
C VAL A 579 15.55 22.39 -19.50
N SER A 580 16.56 21.52 -19.57
CA SER A 580 16.59 20.46 -20.56
C SER A 580 15.90 19.17 -20.12
N GLY A 581 15.65 19.00 -18.82
CA GLY A 581 15.16 17.74 -18.24
C GLY A 581 16.21 16.64 -18.30
N GLU A 582 16.03 15.61 -17.48
CA GLU A 582 16.91 14.46 -17.47
C GLU A 582 16.88 13.74 -18.83
N ALA A 583 18.03 13.20 -19.23
CA ALA A 583 18.11 12.37 -20.41
C ALA A 583 17.47 11.02 -20.13
N LEU A 584 16.62 10.53 -21.02
CA LEU A 584 16.03 9.20 -20.87
C LEU A 584 17.12 8.10 -20.90
N ALA A 585 18.08 8.23 -21.81
CA ALA A 585 19.22 7.33 -21.94
C ALA A 585 20.52 8.14 -21.94
N PRO A 586 21.52 7.78 -21.12
CA PRO A 586 22.77 8.50 -21.01
C PRO A 586 23.62 8.39 -22.28
N SER A 587 24.32 9.48 -22.63
CA SER A 587 25.33 9.46 -23.71
C SER A 587 26.57 8.66 -23.28
N ALA A 588 27.40 8.23 -24.23
CA ALA A 588 28.65 7.52 -23.93
C ALA A 588 29.60 8.34 -23.02
N ALA A 589 29.67 9.66 -23.24
CA ALA A 589 30.46 10.55 -22.38
C ALA A 589 29.88 10.60 -20.96
N CYS A 590 28.55 10.62 -20.83
CA CYS A 590 27.91 10.62 -19.51
C CYS A 590 28.06 9.27 -18.78
N ASN A 591 27.93 8.15 -19.50
CA ASN A 591 28.24 6.83 -18.95
C ASN A 591 29.66 6.75 -18.39
N THR A 592 30.63 7.37 -19.07
CA THR A 592 32.01 7.46 -18.58
C THR A 592 32.11 8.27 -17.29
N ALA A 593 31.37 9.39 -17.19
CA ALA A 593 31.34 10.21 -15.98
C ALA A 593 30.69 9.49 -14.79
N MET A 594 29.63 8.71 -15.03
CA MET A 594 29.00 7.90 -13.99
C MET A 594 29.90 6.75 -13.52
N ALA A 595 30.70 6.16 -14.41
CA ALA A 595 31.53 4.99 -14.14
C ALA A 595 32.83 5.26 -13.33
N ASP A 596 32.94 6.39 -12.63
CA ASP A 596 34.07 6.65 -11.72
C ASP A 596 34.12 5.60 -10.60
N SER A 597 35.19 4.81 -10.57
CA SER A 597 35.39 3.71 -9.63
C SER A 597 35.60 4.14 -8.17
N SER A 598 35.79 5.43 -7.91
CA SER A 598 35.88 5.96 -6.54
C SER A 598 34.52 6.16 -5.87
N ARG A 599 33.43 6.07 -6.65
CA ARG A 599 32.06 6.24 -6.17
C ARG A 599 31.53 4.97 -5.50
N THR A 600 30.61 5.16 -4.56
CA THR A 600 30.05 4.07 -3.74
C THR A 600 28.59 4.35 -3.39
N ILE A 601 27.82 3.30 -3.18
CA ILE A 601 26.48 3.28 -2.58
C ILE A 601 26.57 2.88 -1.11
N LEU A 602 27.25 1.77 -0.80
CA LEU A 602 27.25 1.21 0.56
C LEU A 602 28.34 1.82 1.46
N GLY A 603 29.37 2.42 0.87
CA GLY A 603 30.61 2.73 1.57
C GLY A 603 31.40 1.46 1.93
N ALA A 604 32.68 1.65 2.25
CA ALA A 604 33.61 0.54 2.45
C ALA A 604 33.24 -0.40 3.62
N ALA A 605 32.75 0.16 4.74
CA ALA A 605 32.45 -0.61 5.94
C ALA A 605 31.23 -1.52 5.76
N GLN A 606 30.14 -1.00 5.19
CA GLN A 606 28.93 -1.78 4.96
C GLN A 606 29.11 -2.79 3.83
N LYS A 607 29.86 -2.44 2.77
CA LYS A 607 30.20 -3.42 1.72
C LYS A 607 30.95 -4.62 2.29
N ALA A 608 31.99 -4.37 3.09
CA ALA A 608 32.74 -5.44 3.75
C ALA A 608 31.87 -6.25 4.74
N TRP A 609 30.93 -5.60 5.44
CA TRP A 609 29.94 -6.28 6.28
C TRP A 609 29.03 -7.21 5.46
N LEU A 610 28.52 -6.74 4.32
CA LEU A 610 27.64 -7.52 3.44
C LEU A 610 28.38 -8.72 2.85
N GLU A 611 29.56 -8.51 2.28
CA GLU A 611 30.40 -9.57 1.70
C GLU A 611 30.73 -10.65 2.74
N SER A 612 31.17 -10.23 3.93
CA SER A 612 31.45 -11.14 5.04
C SER A 612 30.20 -11.88 5.52
N GLY A 613 29.06 -11.18 5.61
CA GLY A 613 27.78 -11.77 6.00
C GLY A 613 27.31 -12.85 5.02
N LEU A 614 27.35 -12.56 3.71
CA LEU A 614 26.99 -13.50 2.65
C LEU A 614 27.89 -14.73 2.65
N MET A 615 29.20 -14.55 2.81
CA MET A 615 30.17 -15.65 2.84
C MET A 615 29.98 -16.55 4.07
N ASN A 616 29.66 -15.95 5.23
CA ASN A 616 29.50 -16.70 6.47
C ASN A 616 28.09 -17.28 6.66
N SER A 617 27.12 -16.90 5.83
CA SER A 617 25.73 -17.32 5.97
C SER A 617 25.53 -18.80 5.62
N THR A 618 25.04 -19.55 6.61
CA THR A 618 24.66 -20.97 6.47
C THR A 618 23.19 -21.14 6.08
N ALA A 619 22.46 -20.06 5.76
CA ALA A 619 21.06 -20.16 5.35
C ALA A 619 20.95 -20.71 3.92
N THR A 620 19.88 -21.46 3.64
CA THR A 620 19.63 -22.01 2.30
C THR A 620 19.51 -20.90 1.24
N PHE A 621 18.67 -19.89 1.51
CA PHE A 621 18.54 -18.67 0.70
C PHE A 621 19.10 -17.46 1.45
N LYS A 622 19.75 -16.56 0.72
CA LYS A 622 20.16 -15.24 1.21
C LYS A 622 19.38 -14.17 0.47
N PHE A 623 18.71 -13.30 1.20
CA PHE A 623 17.93 -12.19 0.64
C PHE A 623 18.63 -10.87 0.93
N ILE A 624 18.80 -10.01 -0.07
CA ILE A 624 19.35 -8.66 0.11
C ILE A 624 18.23 -7.67 -0.13
N MET A 625 17.75 -7.02 0.94
CA MET A 625 16.74 -5.97 0.90
C MET A 625 17.39 -4.66 0.46
N ASN A 626 16.83 -3.99 -0.53
CA ASN A 626 17.48 -2.93 -1.29
C ASN A 626 16.40 -1.92 -1.72
N GLY A 627 16.62 -0.61 -1.65
CA GLY A 627 15.64 0.37 -2.12
C GLY A 627 15.57 0.38 -3.65
N PRO A 628 16.43 1.17 -4.33
CA PRO A 628 16.46 1.29 -5.78
C PRO A 628 16.95 0.02 -6.48
N PRO A 629 16.28 -0.43 -7.57
CA PRO A 629 16.66 -1.67 -8.25
C PRO A 629 18.13 -1.74 -8.69
N ILE A 630 18.70 -2.94 -8.58
CA ILE A 630 20.07 -3.22 -9.02
C ILE A 630 20.12 -3.78 -10.46
N THR A 631 19.00 -4.21 -11.02
CA THR A 631 18.82 -4.59 -12.42
C THR A 631 19.09 -3.39 -13.32
N GLN A 632 19.77 -3.63 -14.44
CA GLN A 632 19.94 -2.59 -15.46
C GLN A 632 18.67 -2.49 -16.32
N LEU A 633 17.95 -1.38 -16.18
CA LEU A 633 16.72 -1.06 -16.90
C LEU A 633 16.96 -0.07 -18.06
N ILE A 634 18.20 0.38 -18.28
CA ILE A 634 18.69 1.18 -19.42
C ILE A 634 18.05 2.57 -19.65
N PHE A 635 17.02 2.91 -18.88
CA PHE A 635 16.38 4.23 -18.88
C PHE A 635 16.45 4.85 -17.49
N VAL A 636 16.68 6.18 -17.42
CA VAL A 636 16.77 6.96 -16.17
C VAL A 636 17.57 6.23 -15.06
N PRO A 637 18.86 5.94 -15.27
CA PRO A 637 19.67 5.12 -14.36
C PRO A 637 20.21 5.86 -13.14
N TYR A 638 19.96 7.16 -13.01
CA TYR A 638 20.81 8.08 -12.26
C TYR A 638 20.81 7.87 -10.75
N ASP A 639 19.68 7.43 -10.19
CA ASP A 639 19.52 7.17 -8.76
C ASP A 639 19.64 5.67 -8.40
N ARG A 640 19.81 4.81 -9.41
CA ARG A 640 19.94 3.36 -9.25
C ARG A 640 21.39 2.89 -9.34
N TRP A 641 21.61 1.61 -9.05
CA TRP A 641 22.95 0.99 -9.08
C TRP A 641 23.67 1.09 -10.43
N GLU A 642 22.96 1.31 -11.53
CA GLU A 642 23.54 1.56 -12.87
C GLU A 642 24.44 2.80 -12.90
N ALA A 643 24.16 3.80 -12.06
CA ALA A 643 25.01 4.98 -11.93
C ALA A 643 26.24 4.75 -11.04
N TRP A 644 26.40 3.56 -10.41
CA TRP A 644 27.59 3.14 -9.65
C TRP A 644 28.10 1.78 -10.13
N PRO A 645 28.43 1.63 -11.42
CA PRO A 645 28.66 0.32 -12.03
C PRO A 645 29.87 -0.42 -11.43
N ALA A 646 30.89 0.30 -10.92
CA ALA A 646 32.05 -0.31 -10.31
C ALA A 646 31.69 -1.10 -9.04
N GLU A 647 31.08 -0.45 -8.03
CA GLU A 647 30.70 -1.13 -6.79
C GLU A 647 29.60 -2.17 -7.01
N ARG A 648 28.66 -1.89 -7.92
CA ARG A 648 27.64 -2.86 -8.33
C ARG A 648 28.29 -4.17 -8.82
N ASN A 649 29.28 -4.07 -9.70
CA ASN A 649 29.96 -5.23 -10.27
C ASN A 649 30.85 -5.92 -9.24
N GLU A 650 31.55 -5.17 -8.38
CA GLU A 650 32.34 -5.77 -7.28
C GLU A 650 31.51 -6.71 -6.41
N ILE A 651 30.27 -6.33 -6.05
CA ILE A 651 29.39 -7.17 -5.23
C ILE A 651 28.89 -8.39 -6.00
N LEU A 652 28.48 -8.21 -7.27
CA LEU A 652 27.99 -9.31 -8.10
C LEU A 652 29.09 -10.32 -8.45
N ASP A 653 30.28 -9.81 -8.76
CA ASP A 653 31.49 -10.60 -8.95
C ASP A 653 31.89 -11.30 -7.65
N PHE A 654 31.80 -10.64 -6.49
CA PHE A 654 32.10 -11.28 -5.20
C PHE A 654 31.19 -12.50 -4.96
N ILE A 655 29.88 -12.36 -5.15
CA ILE A 655 28.92 -13.47 -5.02
C ILE A 655 29.28 -14.61 -5.98
N THR A 656 29.56 -14.28 -7.24
CA THR A 656 29.85 -15.26 -8.30
C THR A 656 31.18 -15.97 -8.06
N ASN A 657 32.25 -15.22 -7.81
CA ASN A 657 33.62 -15.72 -7.66
C ASN A 657 33.82 -16.56 -6.40
N ASN A 658 33.02 -16.31 -5.36
CA ASN A 658 33.04 -17.10 -4.12
C ASN A 658 32.01 -18.24 -4.11
N GLY A 659 31.26 -18.46 -5.20
CA GLY A 659 30.28 -19.54 -5.31
C GLY A 659 29.15 -19.44 -4.27
N ILE A 660 28.72 -18.22 -3.94
CA ILE A 660 27.66 -18.01 -2.94
C ILE A 660 26.31 -18.25 -3.60
N ASN A 661 25.77 -19.45 -3.39
CA ASN A 661 24.51 -19.88 -3.99
C ASN A 661 23.28 -19.21 -3.34
N ASN A 662 22.17 -19.18 -4.10
CA ASN A 662 20.82 -18.83 -3.64
C ASN A 662 20.68 -17.40 -3.07
N VAL A 663 21.40 -16.44 -3.67
CA VAL A 663 21.26 -15.01 -3.35
C VAL A 663 20.18 -14.38 -4.23
N ILE A 664 19.14 -13.83 -3.61
CA ILE A 664 18.03 -13.14 -4.29
C ILE A 664 17.94 -11.72 -3.76
N TRP A 665 17.92 -10.74 -4.65
CA TRP A 665 17.71 -9.36 -4.29
C TRP A 665 16.24 -9.00 -4.29
N LEU A 666 15.94 -8.14 -3.35
CA LEU A 666 14.63 -7.81 -2.89
C LEU A 666 14.53 -6.26 -2.94
N SER A 667 13.90 -5.68 -3.98
CA SER A 667 13.85 -4.22 -4.21
C SER A 667 12.47 -3.56 -4.35
N THR A 668 12.43 -2.22 -4.25
CA THR A 668 11.26 -1.31 -4.37
C THR A 668 11.64 -0.06 -5.20
N ASP A 669 11.23 1.17 -4.80
CA ASP A 669 11.60 2.49 -5.35
C ASP A 669 11.10 2.77 -6.78
N LEU A 670 11.19 1.80 -7.69
CA LEU A 670 10.75 1.96 -9.07
C LEU A 670 9.22 2.10 -9.21
N HIS A 671 8.42 1.98 -8.15
CA HIS A 671 6.95 2.01 -8.23
C HIS A 671 6.35 1.06 -9.30
N GLY A 672 7.02 -0.06 -9.55
CA GLY A 672 6.67 -1.02 -10.60
C GLY A 672 7.26 -2.39 -10.34
N ILE A 673 6.63 -3.41 -10.91
CA ILE A 673 7.08 -4.79 -10.79
C ILE A 673 8.13 -5.07 -11.85
N VAL A 674 9.28 -5.56 -11.43
CA VAL A 674 10.34 -6.09 -12.30
C VAL A 674 10.77 -7.44 -11.78
N ILE A 675 10.87 -8.42 -12.66
CA ILE A 675 11.42 -9.73 -12.32
C ILE A 675 12.58 -10.01 -13.25
N SER A 676 13.77 -10.13 -12.67
CA SER A 676 15.02 -10.45 -13.36
C SER A 676 15.57 -11.78 -12.83
N PRO A 677 15.30 -12.93 -13.48
CA PRO A 677 15.74 -14.24 -13.01
C PRO A 677 17.27 -14.44 -13.07
N GLU A 678 17.92 -13.70 -13.95
CA GLU A 678 19.37 -13.64 -14.13
C GLU A 678 19.76 -12.19 -14.42
N ARG A 679 21.03 -11.83 -14.23
CA ARG A 679 21.54 -10.50 -14.56
C ARG A 679 22.58 -10.57 -15.63
N LEU A 680 22.54 -9.60 -16.54
CA LEU A 680 23.50 -9.46 -17.62
C LEU A 680 24.31 -8.19 -17.38
N GLU A 681 25.62 -8.29 -17.59
CA GLU A 681 26.51 -7.14 -17.67
C GLU A 681 26.81 -6.82 -19.13
N PRO A 682 26.22 -5.76 -19.72
CA PRO A 682 26.39 -5.45 -21.13
C PRO A 682 27.85 -5.12 -21.50
N SER A 683 28.63 -4.57 -20.57
CA SER A 683 30.02 -4.16 -20.81
C SER A 683 31.00 -5.34 -20.88
N THR A 684 30.71 -6.45 -20.20
CA THR A 684 31.57 -7.64 -20.11
C THR A 684 30.94 -8.88 -20.74
N SER A 685 29.65 -8.82 -21.09
CA SER A 685 28.83 -9.97 -21.49
C SER A 685 28.83 -11.11 -20.46
N SER A 686 29.09 -10.81 -19.18
CA SER A 686 28.96 -11.78 -18.08
C SER A 686 27.51 -11.91 -17.64
N THR A 687 27.16 -13.10 -17.15
CA THR A 687 25.84 -13.38 -16.57
C THR A 687 26.01 -13.73 -15.10
N HIS A 688 25.33 -13.00 -14.21
CA HIS A 688 25.26 -13.32 -12.79
C HIS A 688 23.94 -14.03 -12.49
N LEU A 689 24.01 -15.22 -11.90
CA LEU A 689 22.85 -16.01 -11.49
C LEU A 689 22.30 -15.54 -10.13
N THR A 690 22.09 -14.23 -10.00
CA THR A 690 21.57 -13.57 -8.79
C THR A 690 20.25 -12.88 -9.14
N PRO A 691 19.09 -13.53 -8.91
CA PRO A 691 17.81 -12.95 -9.27
C PRO A 691 17.54 -11.63 -8.56
N GLU A 692 16.74 -10.77 -9.17
CA GLU A 692 16.08 -9.65 -8.51
C GLU A 692 14.59 -9.71 -8.70
N ILE A 693 13.88 -9.37 -7.63
CA ILE A 693 12.44 -9.21 -7.62
C ILE A 693 12.20 -7.79 -7.13
N VAL A 694 11.49 -6.98 -7.90
CA VAL A 694 11.12 -5.61 -7.54
C VAL A 694 9.62 -5.58 -7.30
N ALA A 695 9.20 -5.15 -6.12
CA ALA A 695 7.80 -4.91 -5.80
C ALA A 695 7.42 -3.48 -6.20
N GLY A 696 6.17 -3.29 -6.64
CA GLY A 696 5.61 -1.96 -6.83
C GLY A 696 5.16 -1.31 -5.52
N ALA A 697 4.71 -0.07 -5.66
CA ALA A 697 4.32 0.77 -4.54
C ALA A 697 3.06 0.27 -3.81
N ILE A 698 2.95 0.55 -2.51
CA ILE A 698 1.67 0.42 -1.80
C ILE A 698 0.81 1.68 -1.93
N GLY A 699 1.46 2.83 -2.11
CA GLY A 699 0.82 4.12 -2.28
C GLY A 699 1.79 5.19 -2.78
N MET A 700 2.16 5.15 -4.05
CA MET A 700 2.77 6.23 -4.83
C MET A 700 2.35 6.09 -6.30
N ASP A 701 2.53 7.11 -7.14
CA ASP A 701 2.24 6.99 -8.56
C ASP A 701 3.06 5.84 -9.17
N PRO A 702 2.44 4.85 -9.83
CA PRO A 702 3.20 3.84 -10.54
C PRO A 702 4.08 4.49 -11.60
N ILE A 703 5.29 3.97 -11.82
CA ILE A 703 6.28 4.56 -12.73
C ILE A 703 5.74 4.89 -14.11
N PHE A 704 4.78 4.12 -14.63
CA PHE A 704 4.12 4.44 -15.91
C PHE A 704 3.57 5.88 -15.97
N ARG A 705 3.08 6.42 -14.85
CA ARG A 705 2.50 7.77 -14.74
C ARG A 705 3.55 8.85 -14.58
N GLU A 706 4.74 8.49 -14.11
CA GLU A 706 5.89 9.38 -13.95
C GLU A 706 6.73 9.46 -15.23
N LEU A 707 6.64 8.45 -16.10
CA LEU A 707 7.36 8.44 -17.37
C LEU A 707 6.91 9.59 -18.29
N PRO A 708 7.86 10.36 -18.86
CA PRO A 708 7.55 11.39 -19.84
C PRO A 708 6.76 10.82 -21.04
N PRO A 709 5.86 11.61 -21.67
CA PRO A 709 5.07 11.14 -22.83
C PRO A 709 5.90 10.59 -23.99
N SER A 710 7.15 11.07 -24.15
CA SER A 710 8.11 10.59 -25.15
C SER A 710 8.55 9.14 -24.93
N VAL A 711 8.50 8.64 -23.68
CA VAL A 711 8.90 7.27 -23.31
C VAL A 711 7.81 6.25 -23.65
N VAL A 712 6.54 6.67 -23.59
CA VAL A 712 5.39 5.78 -23.81
C VAL A 712 5.45 5.07 -25.17
N GLY A 713 5.95 5.74 -26.21
CA GLY A 713 6.15 5.17 -27.54
C GLY A 713 7.29 4.16 -27.64
N LEU A 714 8.21 4.14 -26.67
CA LEU A 714 9.35 3.23 -26.61
C LEU A 714 9.08 1.97 -25.78
N LEU A 715 8.05 1.98 -24.92
CA LEU A 715 7.63 0.83 -24.10
C LEU A 715 7.50 -0.49 -24.90
N PRO A 716 7.01 -0.51 -26.16
CA PRO A 716 6.97 -1.74 -26.94
C PRO A 716 8.33 -2.33 -27.32
N VAL A 717 9.40 -1.51 -27.30
CA VAL A 717 10.77 -1.88 -27.69
C VAL A 717 11.64 -2.26 -26.49
N ILE A 718 11.29 -1.76 -25.29
CA ILE A 718 11.97 -2.06 -24.02
C ILE A 718 12.20 -3.58 -23.83
N PRO A 719 11.22 -4.47 -24.09
CA PRO A 719 11.40 -5.91 -23.89
C PRO A 719 12.54 -6.54 -24.70
N SER A 720 12.75 -6.09 -25.94
CA SER A 720 13.86 -6.59 -26.77
C SER A 720 15.22 -6.05 -26.33
N ALA A 721 15.24 -4.93 -25.61
CA ALA A 721 16.44 -4.32 -25.08
C ALA A 721 16.79 -4.82 -23.67
N LEU A 722 15.79 -5.18 -22.86
CA LEU A 722 15.93 -5.70 -21.49
C LEU A 722 15.90 -7.23 -21.44
N THR A 723 16.93 -7.85 -21.99
CA THR A 723 17.05 -9.31 -22.08
C THR A 723 17.18 -10.02 -20.72
N GLN A 724 17.48 -9.31 -19.64
CA GLN A 724 17.49 -9.89 -18.27
C GLN A 724 16.12 -9.86 -17.56
N VAL A 725 15.19 -9.02 -18.01
CA VAL A 725 13.86 -8.87 -17.38
C VAL A 725 12.88 -9.87 -18.00
N SER A 726 12.36 -10.80 -17.20
CA SER A 726 11.36 -11.78 -17.65
C SER A 726 9.94 -11.26 -17.56
N GLU A 727 9.64 -10.43 -16.56
CA GLU A 727 8.31 -9.86 -16.32
C GLU A 727 8.44 -8.40 -15.87
N PHE A 728 7.50 -7.55 -16.30
CA PHE A 728 7.50 -6.11 -16.04
C PHE A 728 6.04 -5.60 -15.94
N ASP A 729 5.62 -4.93 -14.86
CA ASP A 729 4.28 -4.30 -14.70
C ASP A 729 4.45 -2.90 -14.10
N LEU A 730 4.10 -1.85 -14.86
CA LEU A 730 4.44 -0.46 -14.50
C LEU A 730 3.29 0.38 -13.93
N ASP A 731 2.08 -0.16 -13.84
CA ASP A 731 0.87 0.62 -13.55
C ASP A 731 0.01 -0.07 -12.49
N ARG A 732 0.65 -0.54 -11.40
CA ARG A 732 -0.05 -1.31 -10.38
C ARG A 732 0.54 -1.19 -8.97
N PHE A 733 -0.35 -0.93 -8.02
CA PHE A 733 -0.07 -1.14 -6.60
C PHE A 733 -0.08 -2.63 -6.27
N ASN A 734 0.94 -3.11 -5.57
CA ASN A 734 0.97 -4.50 -5.14
C ASN A 734 1.66 -4.64 -3.78
N VAL A 735 1.54 -5.85 -3.26
CA VAL A 735 2.41 -6.42 -2.23
C VAL A 735 2.85 -7.78 -2.73
N VAL A 736 3.84 -8.41 -2.10
CA VAL A 736 4.21 -9.79 -2.46
C VAL A 736 4.32 -10.64 -1.20
N THR A 737 3.95 -11.90 -1.32
CA THR A 737 4.25 -12.91 -0.30
C THR A 737 5.50 -13.69 -0.69
N ILE A 738 6.38 -13.94 0.30
CA ILE A 738 7.57 -14.78 0.19
C ILE A 738 7.29 -16.04 0.99
N ASN A 739 7.18 -17.17 0.28
CA ASN A 739 7.01 -18.49 0.87
C ASN A 739 8.25 -19.34 0.58
N VAL A 740 8.99 -19.74 1.62
CA VAL A 740 10.11 -20.69 1.45
C VAL A 740 9.74 -22.00 2.12
N ASP A 741 9.50 -23.02 1.32
CA ASP A 741 9.17 -24.35 1.79
C ASP A 741 10.43 -25.21 1.97
N PRO A 742 10.60 -25.88 3.13
CA PRO A 742 11.69 -26.82 3.30
C PRO A 742 11.49 -28.02 2.36
N GLY A 743 12.56 -28.46 1.70
CA GLY A 743 12.51 -29.55 0.73
C GLY A 743 13.89 -29.95 0.23
N ALA A 744 13.93 -30.90 -0.70
CA ALA A 744 15.14 -31.33 -1.41
C ALA A 744 14.89 -31.28 -2.94
N PRO A 745 15.03 -30.11 -3.59
CA PRO A 745 15.50 -28.83 -3.04
C PRO A 745 14.40 -28.05 -2.30
N ALA A 746 14.82 -27.12 -1.42
CA ALA A 746 13.91 -26.10 -0.88
C ALA A 746 13.48 -25.15 -2.01
N VAL A 747 12.30 -24.54 -1.88
CA VAL A 747 11.73 -23.69 -2.93
C VAL A 747 11.31 -22.35 -2.34
N ALA A 748 11.85 -21.25 -2.88
CA ALA A 748 11.41 -19.90 -2.58
C ALA A 748 10.39 -19.44 -3.64
N ARG A 749 9.14 -19.21 -3.23
CA ARG A 749 8.04 -18.76 -4.08
C ARG A 749 7.62 -17.33 -3.71
N PHE A 750 7.35 -16.54 -4.74
CA PHE A 750 6.92 -15.16 -4.66
C PHE A 750 5.59 -15.00 -5.37
N ASP A 751 4.55 -14.55 -4.66
CA ASP A 751 3.24 -14.26 -5.24
C ASP A 751 2.90 -12.78 -5.07
N PHE A 752 2.78 -12.07 -6.17
CA PHE A 752 2.41 -10.66 -6.23
C PHE A 752 0.90 -10.54 -6.15
N LEU A 753 0.41 -9.73 -5.20
CA LEU A 753 -1.01 -9.54 -4.92
C LEU A 753 -1.37 -8.07 -5.18
N ASP A 754 -2.40 -7.83 -5.98
CA ASP A 754 -2.94 -6.48 -6.19
C ASP A 754 -3.97 -6.09 -5.10
N ARG A 755 -4.49 -4.86 -5.15
CA ARG A 755 -5.50 -4.36 -4.19
C ARG A 755 -6.77 -5.23 -4.11
N THR A 756 -7.04 -6.06 -5.12
CA THR A 756 -8.20 -6.95 -5.14
C THR A 756 -7.94 -8.31 -4.49
N GLY A 757 -6.68 -8.61 -4.16
CA GLY A 757 -6.24 -9.92 -3.67
C GLY A 757 -5.94 -10.92 -4.78
N ALA A 758 -6.05 -10.51 -6.04
CA ALA A 758 -5.69 -11.37 -7.15
C ALA A 758 -4.17 -11.56 -7.21
N THR A 759 -3.74 -12.81 -7.33
CA THR A 759 -2.36 -13.10 -7.69
C THR A 759 -2.12 -12.72 -9.14
N ILE A 760 -1.28 -11.70 -9.35
CA ILE A 760 -0.99 -11.14 -10.68
C ILE A 760 0.24 -11.79 -11.30
N HIS A 761 1.23 -12.14 -10.49
CA HIS A 761 2.47 -12.77 -10.89
C HIS A 761 2.89 -13.80 -9.83
N SER A 762 3.47 -14.91 -10.28
CA SER A 762 4.07 -15.92 -9.42
C SER A 762 5.38 -16.38 -10.01
N ILE A 763 6.44 -16.39 -9.21
CA ILE A 763 7.75 -16.93 -9.58
C ILE A 763 8.30 -17.82 -8.46
N SER A 764 9.12 -18.82 -8.81
CA SER A 764 9.74 -19.71 -7.83
C SER A 764 11.17 -20.05 -8.21
N PHE A 765 12.02 -20.15 -7.19
CA PHE A 765 13.44 -20.49 -7.31
C PHE A 765 13.72 -21.74 -6.47
N ASN A 766 14.27 -22.77 -7.12
CA ASN A 766 14.72 -23.97 -6.44
C ASN A 766 16.13 -23.72 -5.88
N ALA A 767 16.35 -24.11 -4.62
CA ALA A 767 17.66 -24.02 -4.01
C ALA A 767 18.68 -24.90 -4.76
N VAL A 768 19.83 -24.32 -5.03
CA VAL A 768 21.01 -25.05 -5.52
C VAL A 768 21.79 -25.57 -4.30
N PRO A 769 22.24 -26.84 -4.32
CA PRO A 769 23.00 -27.46 -3.22
C PRO A 769 24.27 -26.71 -2.80
#